data_AF-A0AAQ3NYQ0-F1
#
_entry.id   AF-A0AAQ3NYQ0-F1
#
_cell.length_a   1.000
_cell.length_b   1.000
_cell.length_c   1.000
_cell.angle_alpha   90.00
_cell.angle_beta   90.00
_cell.angle_gamma   90.00
#
_symmetry.space_group_name_H-M   'P 1'
#
loop_
_entity.id
_entity.type
_entity.pdbx_description
1 polymer ?
#
loop_
_entity_poly.entity_id
_entity_poly.type
_entity_poly.pdbx_seq_one_letter_code
_entity_poly.pdbx_strand_id
1 'polypeptide(L)'
;MKSVERLCFLIFLLLEVAWCERCWKEEREALLGINSRLNSPFSWNADTDCCEWNYVQCNSSTGRVAQLDLSDGWRKSTKKYINYSDFSVLKDLKILDLSYSQIVGCEGNGELPNLEVLDITGNKLYNASTILSCLDGVPSLKSLNLKYNSFSTSSINQAFESVSPKLLNLEVLDISHNYLTNDILSSLEGFTSLKELNLAGNQLGSDLHIEGLLTMSRLTNLDLSDNKIHSFVTHQGSKSLSRLDVLTLDGNMMDGDILRESLRALSSSIRKLSMCNNIFKGTIVAGELYNLRNLEYLRLDGSSNVKNEFFKSIGNLTSLKVLSLANCHINDTLPTTDWFKLKNLEELDLSENLFVGPLPLSFLNMTSIRKLELSGNQFSGKFDYNIATLTSLEYFGFTENQFEVLVSFRPFFNLSNLKFIYGEGNKVILDLQPSMQTWIPKFQLQVLSLSSMIVTHSLPLPRFLLHQNNLTSLDFSNYWFEGGFPHWLLENNTKLTEVLLKNCSLNGTMQLPLRSLPEFERLDVSDNTITGEIPNKNMSSVYPNLVYVNMSRNHIQGSIPRELGQMKLLRELDLSYNQLSGEISEDMFEKDKNPYDRNQLSYQLYVLMLSNNRFEGPVFTIPTDLEYLSLNDNNFSGELPSNIFDITMISLDVSNNHLVGKIPSFGNRISNLMELRMSNNSFEGFIPLELAQQPYLLYLDLSQNHLTGFVPSFLNSSLKFIYLSNNHLIGVSKKMFNGSSPVVMLDLSYNEISDNIQDMIQDLSHSKLNFLFLKGNHITGDIPKELCQMKYLTILDLSHNKFSGEIPSCFGIMPFDNNNLDSSLKLLKGSFFIDLHVTEATSRRTVVPRASVSSKQQKVTASFTSKKNTYIYMGSTLTYMSGIDLSQNKLKGNIPFDIGKLTRIQALNLSHNDLTGQIPDSFSNLVHTESLDLSFNKLSGQIPSKLNILTFLQVLSVAHNNLSGPIPEGAQFNTFTNTSYEDNPFLCGPPLAKSCHQAPTIIPHKPNYEDRLIDMYFFRVSFVVSYTLALLATAAVLYINSYWRQVWFYYIELVSSNCYYFIVDNFCRFCNARNI
;
A
#
# COMPACT_ATOMS: atom_id res chain seq x y z
N MET A 1 76.00 -25.79 10.78
CA MET A 1 74.58 -25.40 10.94
C MET A 1 74.13 -24.24 10.04
N LYS A 2 74.96 -23.23 9.69
CA LYS A 2 74.54 -22.08 8.86
C LYS A 2 74.38 -22.33 7.34
N SER A 3 74.80 -23.48 6.79
CA SER A 3 74.63 -23.80 5.36
C SER A 3 73.32 -24.55 5.05
N VAL A 4 72.76 -25.28 6.02
CA VAL A 4 71.51 -26.02 5.86
C VAL A 4 70.30 -25.09 5.96
N GLU A 5 70.33 -24.10 6.86
CA GLU A 5 69.28 -23.07 6.93
C GLU A 5 69.20 -22.21 5.66
N ARG A 6 70.34 -21.85 5.06
CA ARG A 6 70.35 -21.08 3.80
C ARG A 6 69.87 -21.89 2.59
N LEU A 7 70.15 -23.20 2.56
CA LEU A 7 69.65 -24.07 1.51
C LEU A 7 68.15 -24.32 1.68
N CYS A 8 67.67 -24.51 2.91
CA CYS A 8 66.23 -24.61 3.21
C CYS A 8 65.49 -23.31 2.91
N PHE A 9 66.06 -22.13 3.20
CA PHE A 9 65.45 -20.84 2.87
C PHE A 9 65.44 -20.55 1.37
N LEU A 10 66.50 -20.95 0.63
CA LEU A 10 66.50 -20.85 -0.84
C LEU A 10 65.51 -21.84 -1.47
N ILE A 11 65.38 -23.05 -0.93
CA ILE A 11 64.38 -24.03 -1.38
C ILE A 11 62.97 -23.54 -1.03
N PHE A 12 62.76 -22.88 0.12
CA PHE A 12 61.47 -22.29 0.51
C PHE A 12 61.10 -21.08 -0.37
N LEU A 13 62.06 -20.21 -0.71
CA LEU A 13 61.87 -19.10 -1.67
C LEU A 13 61.69 -19.61 -3.10
N LEU A 14 62.39 -20.66 -3.52
CA LEU A 14 62.18 -21.30 -4.83
C LEU A 14 60.85 -22.07 -4.89
N LEU A 15 60.36 -22.60 -3.76
CA LEU A 15 59.03 -23.20 -3.64
C LEU A 15 57.92 -22.13 -3.61
N GLU A 16 58.13 -20.96 -2.99
CA GLU A 16 57.18 -19.84 -3.05
C GLU A 16 57.14 -19.17 -4.43
N VAL A 17 58.28 -19.04 -5.12
CA VAL A 17 58.32 -18.50 -6.49
C VAL A 17 57.76 -19.49 -7.53
N ALA A 18 57.77 -20.80 -7.24
CA ALA A 18 57.10 -21.82 -8.05
C ALA A 18 55.58 -21.92 -7.80
N TRP A 19 55.03 -21.15 -6.85
CA TRP A 19 53.61 -21.16 -6.46
C TRP A 19 52.86 -19.87 -6.86
N CYS A 20 53.43 -19.07 -7.78
CA CYS A 20 52.93 -17.72 -8.11
C CYS A 20 52.11 -17.60 -9.40
N GLU A 21 51.75 -18.70 -10.06
CA GLU A 21 50.62 -18.73 -11.00
C GLU A 21 49.69 -19.84 -10.51
N ARG A 22 48.50 -19.51 -9.97
CA ARG A 22 47.52 -20.56 -9.65
C ARG A 22 46.94 -21.07 -10.97
N CYS A 23 46.57 -20.20 -11.90
CA CYS A 23 46.13 -20.60 -13.23
C CYS A 23 47.29 -20.88 -14.20
N TRP A 24 47.25 -22.03 -14.88
CA TRP A 24 48.24 -22.42 -15.89
C TRP A 24 48.15 -21.51 -17.12
N LYS A 25 49.28 -21.09 -17.66
CA LYS A 25 49.36 -20.18 -18.81
C LYS A 25 48.55 -20.68 -20.01
N GLU A 26 48.60 -21.98 -20.33
CA GLU A 26 47.84 -22.53 -21.46
C GLU A 26 46.32 -22.49 -21.22
N GLU A 27 45.87 -22.66 -19.97
CA GLU A 27 44.45 -22.57 -19.60
C GLU A 27 43.96 -21.11 -19.63
N ARG A 28 44.80 -20.17 -19.16
CA ARG A 28 44.55 -18.71 -19.26
C ARG A 28 44.41 -18.26 -20.72
N GLU A 29 45.33 -18.67 -21.58
CA GLU A 29 45.28 -18.34 -23.02
C GLU A 29 44.06 -18.98 -23.71
N ALA A 30 43.70 -20.22 -23.35
CA ALA A 30 42.50 -20.88 -23.85
C ALA A 30 41.23 -20.12 -23.46
N LEU A 31 41.09 -19.69 -22.19
CA LEU A 31 39.94 -18.92 -21.71
C LEU A 31 39.81 -17.57 -22.41
N LEU A 32 40.91 -16.82 -22.60
CA LEU A 32 40.88 -15.57 -23.37
C LEU A 32 40.51 -15.81 -24.83
N GLY A 33 40.99 -16.91 -25.42
CA GLY A 33 40.63 -17.34 -26.77
C GLY A 33 39.13 -17.65 -26.89
N ILE A 34 38.56 -18.37 -25.92
CA ILE A 34 37.12 -18.65 -25.83
C ILE A 34 36.34 -17.33 -25.70
N ASN A 35 36.76 -16.43 -24.82
CA ASN A 35 36.12 -15.14 -24.59
C ASN A 35 36.05 -14.30 -25.88
N SER A 36 37.16 -14.26 -26.64
CA SER A 36 37.27 -13.58 -27.92
C SER A 36 36.44 -14.23 -29.03
N ARG A 37 36.59 -15.56 -29.25
CA ARG A 37 35.86 -16.30 -30.30
C ARG A 37 34.34 -16.25 -30.10
N LEU A 38 33.88 -16.33 -28.86
CA LEU A 38 32.46 -16.33 -28.52
C LEU A 38 31.89 -14.90 -28.32
N ASN A 39 32.72 -13.87 -28.48
CA ASN A 39 32.37 -12.46 -28.30
C ASN A 39 31.65 -12.21 -26.96
N SER A 40 32.24 -12.70 -25.87
CA SER A 40 31.64 -12.62 -24.54
C SER A 40 32.02 -11.31 -23.83
N PRO A 41 31.17 -10.78 -22.94
CA PRO A 41 31.37 -9.51 -22.24
C PRO A 41 32.23 -9.67 -20.98
N PHE A 42 32.90 -10.81 -20.79
CA PHE A 42 33.71 -11.04 -19.60
C PHE A 42 34.95 -10.15 -19.64
N SER A 43 35.12 -9.30 -18.64
CA SER A 43 36.26 -8.40 -18.49
C SER A 43 37.48 -9.12 -17.92
N TRP A 44 37.86 -10.25 -18.54
CA TRP A 44 39.03 -11.04 -18.15
C TRP A 44 40.31 -10.37 -18.65
N ASN A 45 41.31 -10.24 -17.77
CA ASN A 45 42.55 -9.53 -18.07
C ASN A 45 43.73 -10.52 -18.17
N ALA A 46 44.42 -10.50 -19.30
CA ALA A 46 45.57 -11.37 -19.58
C ALA A 46 46.72 -11.27 -18.57
N ASP A 47 46.83 -10.14 -17.87
CA ASP A 47 47.88 -9.89 -16.87
C ASP A 47 47.53 -10.36 -15.45
N THR A 48 46.33 -10.93 -15.26
CA THR A 48 45.82 -11.37 -13.95
C THR A 48 45.63 -12.89 -13.90
N ASP A 49 45.66 -13.46 -12.69
CA ASP A 49 45.45 -14.88 -12.48
C ASP A 49 44.01 -15.27 -12.83
N CYS A 50 43.82 -16.23 -13.74
CA CYS A 50 42.49 -16.60 -14.19
C CYS A 50 41.62 -17.23 -13.09
N CYS A 51 42.24 -17.73 -12.01
CA CYS A 51 41.53 -18.25 -10.84
C CYS A 51 40.90 -17.15 -9.97
N GLU A 52 41.21 -15.88 -10.23
CA GLU A 52 40.59 -14.71 -9.60
C GLU A 52 39.50 -14.09 -10.48
N TRP A 53 39.30 -14.60 -11.69
CA TRP A 53 38.29 -14.08 -12.58
C TRP A 53 36.90 -14.49 -12.12
N ASN A 54 35.95 -13.55 -12.23
CA ASN A 54 34.54 -13.87 -12.07
C ASN A 54 34.18 -15.01 -13.04
N TYR A 55 33.41 -15.97 -12.52
CA TYR A 55 32.89 -17.14 -13.23
C TYR A 55 33.91 -18.25 -13.58
N VAL A 56 35.15 -18.14 -13.09
CA VAL A 56 36.17 -19.20 -13.19
C VAL A 56 36.51 -19.69 -11.79
N GLN A 57 36.49 -21.00 -11.57
CA GLN A 57 36.91 -21.58 -10.30
C GLN A 57 37.92 -22.70 -10.54
N CYS A 58 39.08 -22.57 -9.88
CA CYS A 58 40.18 -23.51 -9.99
C CYS A 58 40.20 -24.53 -8.85
N ASN A 59 40.79 -25.68 -9.11
CA ASN A 59 41.10 -26.69 -8.10
C ASN A 59 42.22 -26.16 -7.17
N SER A 60 41.94 -26.14 -5.88
CA SER A 60 42.84 -25.64 -4.84
C SER A 60 44.16 -26.41 -4.72
N SER A 61 44.22 -27.65 -5.21
CA SER A 61 45.40 -28.52 -5.13
C SER A 61 46.26 -28.49 -6.39
N THR A 62 45.68 -28.24 -7.57
CA THR A 62 46.38 -28.29 -8.87
C THR A 62 46.51 -26.92 -9.53
N GLY A 63 45.75 -25.93 -9.07
CA GLY A 63 45.65 -24.60 -9.69
C GLY A 63 44.86 -24.56 -11.01
N ARG A 64 44.51 -25.73 -11.56
CA ARG A 64 43.82 -25.83 -12.85
C ARG A 64 42.35 -25.46 -12.76
N VAL A 65 41.78 -24.96 -13.86
CA VAL A 65 40.37 -24.62 -13.97
C VAL A 65 39.51 -25.89 -13.81
N ALA A 66 38.61 -25.86 -12.82
CA ALA A 66 37.74 -26.98 -12.46
C ALA A 66 36.26 -26.70 -12.74
N GLN A 67 35.85 -25.44 -12.71
CA GLN A 67 34.51 -25.00 -13.04
C GLN A 67 34.57 -23.71 -13.87
N LEU A 68 33.71 -23.67 -14.89
CA LEU A 68 33.58 -22.53 -15.79
C LEU A 68 32.09 -22.21 -16.01
N ASP A 69 31.71 -20.97 -15.71
CA ASP A 69 30.36 -20.45 -15.91
C ASP A 69 30.37 -19.37 -17.01
N LEU A 70 29.61 -19.60 -18.07
CA LEU A 70 29.49 -18.71 -19.22
C LEU A 70 28.07 -18.16 -19.40
N SER A 71 27.20 -18.30 -18.39
CA SER A 71 25.75 -18.05 -18.46
C SER A 71 25.36 -16.57 -18.69
N ASP A 72 26.00 -15.63 -18.00
CA ASP A 72 25.61 -14.20 -18.02
C ASP A 72 26.21 -13.42 -19.20
N GLY A 73 27.01 -14.09 -20.05
CA GLY A 73 27.73 -13.44 -21.14
C GLY A 73 26.92 -13.14 -22.40
N TRP A 74 25.85 -13.89 -22.70
CA TRP A 74 25.45 -14.05 -24.11
C TRP A 74 24.01 -13.61 -24.45
N ARG A 75 23.60 -12.42 -23.97
CA ARG A 75 22.28 -11.82 -24.27
C ARG A 75 22.12 -11.21 -25.69
N LYS A 76 23.13 -11.26 -26.57
CA LYS A 76 23.03 -10.74 -27.96
C LYS A 76 22.60 -11.84 -28.95
N SER A 77 21.78 -11.45 -29.94
CA SER A 77 20.89 -12.29 -30.77
C SER A 77 21.52 -13.26 -31.79
N THR A 78 22.82 -13.59 -31.72
CA THR A 78 23.46 -14.47 -32.69
C THR A 78 23.48 -15.93 -32.22
N LYS A 79 23.06 -16.86 -33.10
CA LYS A 79 23.14 -18.33 -32.87
C LYS A 79 24.60 -18.75 -32.73
N LYS A 80 24.91 -19.66 -31.81
CA LYS A 80 26.30 -20.12 -31.54
C LYS A 80 26.43 -21.65 -31.50
N TYR A 81 27.58 -22.15 -31.96
CA TYR A 81 27.99 -23.54 -31.82
C TYR A 81 29.16 -23.65 -30.83
N ILE A 82 29.15 -24.67 -29.98
CA ILE A 82 30.20 -24.93 -28.99
C ILE A 82 31.17 -25.98 -29.53
N ASN A 83 32.47 -25.71 -29.47
CA ASN A 83 33.49 -26.68 -29.84
C ASN A 83 34.24 -27.19 -28.60
N TYR A 84 34.08 -28.46 -28.25
CA TYR A 84 34.72 -29.05 -27.08
C TYR A 84 36.26 -29.06 -27.15
N SER A 85 36.82 -28.97 -28.35
CA SER A 85 38.27 -28.83 -28.52
C SER A 85 38.80 -27.56 -27.84
N ASP A 86 37.99 -26.50 -27.78
CA ASP A 86 38.37 -25.24 -27.11
C ASP A 86 38.55 -25.42 -25.61
N PHE A 87 37.84 -26.38 -25.01
CA PHE A 87 37.90 -26.66 -23.57
C PHE A 87 38.84 -27.83 -23.24
N SER A 88 39.34 -28.56 -24.25
CA SER A 88 40.18 -29.75 -24.08
C SER A 88 41.52 -29.48 -23.37
N VAL A 89 41.95 -28.21 -23.32
CA VAL A 89 43.13 -27.75 -22.57
C VAL A 89 42.88 -27.75 -21.06
N LEU A 90 41.62 -27.57 -20.64
CA LEU A 90 41.18 -27.51 -19.25
C LEU A 90 41.04 -28.93 -18.68
N LYS A 91 42.16 -29.54 -18.28
CA LYS A 91 42.21 -30.97 -17.93
C LYS A 91 41.42 -31.35 -16.66
N ASP A 92 41.26 -30.40 -15.74
CA ASP A 92 40.55 -30.60 -14.48
C ASP A 92 39.08 -30.13 -14.55
N LEU A 93 38.60 -29.70 -15.72
CA LEU A 93 37.25 -29.16 -15.88
C LEU A 93 36.19 -30.24 -15.60
N LYS A 94 35.40 -30.00 -14.55
CA LYS A 94 34.32 -30.88 -14.08
C LYS A 94 32.94 -30.27 -14.27
N ILE A 95 32.82 -28.94 -14.19
CA ILE A 95 31.54 -28.23 -14.29
C ILE A 95 31.63 -27.20 -15.41
N LEU A 96 30.69 -27.27 -16.34
CA LEU A 96 30.56 -26.32 -17.44
C LEU A 96 29.11 -25.82 -17.50
N ASP A 97 28.92 -24.54 -17.18
CA ASP A 97 27.63 -23.86 -17.29
C ASP A 97 27.59 -23.01 -18.56
N LEU A 98 26.66 -23.39 -19.43
CA LEU A 98 26.38 -22.79 -20.73
C LEU A 98 24.89 -22.39 -20.79
N SER A 99 24.28 -22.04 -19.67
CA SER A 99 22.87 -21.67 -19.62
C SER A 99 22.59 -20.31 -20.30
N TYR A 100 21.37 -20.12 -20.81
CA TYR A 100 20.85 -18.89 -21.41
C TYR A 100 21.74 -18.26 -22.50
N SER A 101 22.41 -19.14 -23.25
CA SER A 101 23.59 -18.83 -24.04
C SER A 101 23.34 -18.76 -25.56
N GLN A 102 22.09 -18.95 -25.99
CA GLN A 102 21.68 -19.00 -27.40
C GLN A 102 22.39 -20.08 -28.23
N ILE A 103 22.85 -21.16 -27.58
CA ILE A 103 23.52 -22.29 -28.23
C ILE A 103 22.53 -23.06 -29.10
N VAL A 104 22.95 -23.39 -30.31
CA VAL A 104 22.16 -24.17 -31.29
C VAL A 104 22.73 -25.56 -31.54
N GLY A 105 23.92 -25.89 -31.05
CA GLY A 105 24.53 -27.21 -31.14
C GLY A 105 26.01 -27.19 -30.77
N CYS A 106 26.65 -28.35 -30.81
CA CYS A 106 28.09 -28.48 -30.61
C CYS A 106 28.77 -29.04 -31.88
N GLU A 107 30.00 -28.63 -32.16
CA GLU A 107 30.76 -28.98 -33.37
C GLU A 107 32.21 -29.36 -33.05
N GLY A 108 32.79 -30.29 -33.81
CA GLY A 108 34.21 -30.70 -33.69
C GLY A 108 34.43 -32.08 -33.04
N ASN A 109 35.61 -32.66 -33.26
CA ASN A 109 35.98 -34.02 -32.80
C ASN A 109 36.56 -34.04 -31.36
N GLY A 110 36.23 -33.05 -30.53
CA GLY A 110 36.78 -32.92 -29.17
C GLY A 110 35.93 -33.65 -28.12
N GLU A 111 36.58 -34.26 -27.14
CA GLU A 111 35.93 -34.89 -25.98
C GLU A 111 36.34 -34.20 -24.68
N LEU A 112 35.42 -34.12 -23.72
CA LEU A 112 35.66 -33.70 -22.34
C LEU A 112 35.45 -34.89 -21.40
N PRO A 113 36.43 -35.81 -21.30
CA PRO A 113 36.28 -37.08 -20.59
C PRO A 113 36.23 -36.93 -19.06
N ASN A 114 36.49 -35.74 -18.51
CA ASN A 114 36.44 -35.46 -17.08
C ASN A 114 35.21 -34.63 -16.66
N LEU A 115 34.39 -34.20 -17.63
CA LEU A 115 33.24 -33.35 -17.34
C LEU A 115 32.17 -34.15 -16.61
N GLU A 116 31.80 -33.68 -15.41
CA GLU A 116 30.81 -34.32 -14.55
C GLU A 116 29.45 -33.60 -14.59
N VAL A 117 29.44 -32.28 -14.81
CA VAL A 117 28.23 -31.45 -14.84
C VAL A 117 28.20 -30.60 -16.10
N LEU A 118 27.11 -30.69 -16.86
CA LEU A 118 26.84 -29.83 -18.00
C LEU A 118 25.47 -29.16 -17.81
N ASP A 119 25.46 -27.82 -17.75
CA ASP A 119 24.24 -27.03 -17.77
C ASP A 119 24.10 -26.35 -19.14
N ILE A 120 23.04 -26.70 -19.87
CA ILE A 120 22.69 -26.09 -21.17
C ILE A 120 21.25 -25.58 -21.15
N THR A 121 20.78 -25.14 -19.98
CA THR A 121 19.47 -24.51 -19.76
C THR A 121 19.19 -23.37 -20.74
N GLY A 122 17.95 -23.21 -21.20
CA GLY A 122 17.53 -21.96 -21.85
C GLY A 122 18.21 -21.66 -23.18
N ASN A 123 18.64 -22.71 -23.90
CA ASN A 123 19.27 -22.63 -25.21
C ASN A 123 18.28 -22.95 -26.34
N LYS A 124 18.79 -23.10 -27.57
CA LYS A 124 18.00 -23.31 -28.80
C LYS A 124 18.28 -24.69 -29.42
N LEU A 125 18.39 -25.72 -28.59
CA LEU A 125 18.78 -27.08 -28.99
C LEU A 125 17.63 -27.95 -29.55
N TYR A 126 16.61 -27.38 -30.18
CA TYR A 126 15.31 -28.04 -30.41
C TYR A 126 15.26 -29.29 -31.33
N ASN A 127 16.38 -29.79 -31.88
CA ASN A 127 16.40 -30.99 -32.72
C ASN A 127 17.40 -32.08 -32.26
N ALA A 128 17.10 -33.33 -32.59
CA ALA A 128 17.87 -34.50 -32.15
C ALA A 128 19.37 -34.41 -32.52
N SER A 129 19.67 -34.00 -33.76
CA SER A 129 21.05 -33.88 -34.23
C SER A 129 21.89 -32.89 -33.41
N THR A 130 21.30 -31.76 -33.01
CA THR A 130 22.00 -30.74 -32.22
C THR A 130 22.21 -31.15 -30.76
N ILE A 131 21.31 -31.96 -30.21
CA ILE A 131 21.46 -32.52 -28.87
C ILE A 131 22.54 -33.60 -28.88
N LEU A 132 22.47 -34.50 -29.86
CA LEU A 132 23.47 -35.56 -30.05
C LEU A 132 24.87 -34.98 -30.16
N SER A 133 25.05 -33.93 -30.96
CA SER A 133 26.38 -33.35 -31.16
C SER A 133 26.99 -32.76 -29.88
N CYS A 134 26.16 -32.33 -28.93
CA CYS A 134 26.63 -31.89 -27.61
C CYS A 134 26.83 -33.04 -26.62
N LEU A 135 26.01 -34.09 -26.65
CA LEU A 135 26.13 -35.17 -25.67
C LEU A 135 27.17 -36.24 -26.04
N ASP A 136 27.59 -36.32 -27.32
CA ASP A 136 28.52 -37.36 -27.79
C ASP A 136 29.93 -37.22 -27.21
N GLY A 137 30.38 -35.99 -26.93
CA GLY A 137 31.74 -35.70 -26.46
C GLY A 137 31.94 -35.73 -24.93
N VAL A 138 30.95 -36.14 -24.15
CA VAL A 138 30.92 -35.97 -22.67
C VAL A 138 30.53 -37.26 -21.93
N PRO A 139 31.31 -38.36 -22.07
CA PRO A 139 30.92 -39.69 -21.59
C PRO A 139 30.90 -39.85 -20.05
N SER A 140 31.54 -38.94 -19.31
CA SER A 140 31.69 -39.02 -17.85
C SER A 140 30.65 -38.24 -17.06
N LEU A 141 29.62 -37.70 -17.74
CA LEU A 141 28.59 -36.89 -17.09
C LEU A 141 27.88 -37.64 -15.97
N LYS A 142 27.70 -36.92 -14.87
CA LYS A 142 26.88 -37.29 -13.71
C LYS A 142 25.63 -36.42 -13.58
N SER A 143 25.68 -35.17 -14.04
CA SER A 143 24.54 -34.25 -14.00
C SER A 143 24.36 -33.53 -15.33
N LEU A 144 23.15 -33.56 -15.87
CA LEU A 144 22.78 -32.91 -17.12
C LEU A 144 21.53 -32.05 -16.90
N ASN A 145 21.65 -30.75 -17.16
CA ASN A 145 20.53 -29.81 -17.09
C ASN A 145 20.15 -29.30 -18.50
N LEU A 146 18.92 -29.61 -18.89
CA LEU A 146 18.30 -29.43 -20.19
C LEU A 146 17.03 -28.56 -20.12
N LYS A 147 16.77 -27.91 -18.98
CA LYS A 147 15.51 -27.17 -18.77
C LYS A 147 15.34 -25.96 -19.70
N TYR A 148 14.10 -25.54 -19.95
CA TYR A 148 13.77 -24.37 -20.79
C TYR A 148 14.33 -24.37 -22.23
N ASN A 149 14.48 -25.53 -22.87
CA ASN A 149 15.02 -25.64 -24.24
C ASN A 149 13.94 -25.84 -25.32
N SER A 150 12.66 -25.80 -24.95
CA SER A 150 11.53 -26.00 -25.88
C SER A 150 11.56 -27.35 -26.61
N PHE A 151 12.08 -28.41 -25.99
CA PHE A 151 12.12 -29.75 -26.59
C PHE A 151 10.73 -30.35 -26.77
N SER A 152 10.50 -31.01 -27.90
CA SER A 152 9.35 -31.91 -28.11
C SER A 152 9.77 -33.36 -27.86
N THR A 153 8.83 -34.22 -27.48
CA THR A 153 9.13 -35.64 -27.20
C THR A 153 9.81 -36.35 -28.37
N SER A 154 9.37 -36.07 -29.60
CA SER A 154 9.95 -36.66 -30.81
C SER A 154 11.43 -36.30 -31.03
N SER A 155 11.83 -35.06 -30.71
CA SER A 155 13.21 -34.62 -30.94
C SER A 155 14.15 -35.14 -29.88
N ILE A 156 13.70 -35.25 -28.62
CA ILE A 156 14.52 -35.76 -27.54
C ILE A 156 14.61 -37.29 -27.52
N ASN A 157 13.53 -38.02 -27.84
CA ASN A 157 13.52 -39.49 -27.81
C ASN A 157 14.61 -40.09 -28.71
N GLN A 158 14.71 -39.60 -29.95
CA GLN A 158 15.72 -40.05 -30.89
C GLN A 158 17.15 -39.80 -30.37
N ALA A 159 17.37 -38.68 -29.67
CA ALA A 159 18.67 -38.38 -29.08
C ALA A 159 18.96 -39.30 -27.88
N PHE A 160 18.00 -39.46 -26.96
CA PHE A 160 18.12 -40.25 -25.74
C PHE A 160 18.32 -41.74 -25.98
N GLU A 161 17.63 -42.32 -26.96
CA GLU A 161 17.87 -43.71 -27.38
C GLU A 161 19.32 -43.94 -27.84
N SER A 162 19.93 -42.94 -28.48
CA SER A 162 21.30 -43.04 -28.96
C SER A 162 22.37 -42.73 -27.91
N VAL A 163 22.11 -41.85 -26.93
CA VAL A 163 23.11 -41.44 -25.91
C VAL A 163 23.01 -42.21 -24.60
N SER A 164 21.84 -42.77 -24.26
CA SER A 164 21.66 -43.51 -23.01
C SER A 164 22.65 -44.67 -22.80
N PRO A 165 23.11 -45.42 -23.83
CA PRO A 165 24.15 -46.44 -23.64
C PRO A 165 25.54 -45.86 -23.35
N LYS A 166 25.77 -44.57 -23.66
CA LYS A 166 27.04 -43.87 -23.46
C LYS A 166 27.11 -43.16 -22.10
N LEU A 167 25.98 -42.64 -21.62
CA LEU A 167 25.89 -41.87 -20.37
C LEU A 167 25.54 -42.75 -19.15
N LEU A 168 26.30 -43.84 -18.95
CA LEU A 168 26.03 -44.82 -17.89
C LEU A 168 26.27 -44.30 -16.48
N ASN A 169 26.97 -43.18 -16.33
CA ASN A 169 27.27 -42.54 -15.04
C ASN A 169 26.29 -41.43 -14.67
N LEU A 170 25.29 -41.14 -15.51
CA LEU A 170 24.36 -40.05 -15.28
C LEU A 170 23.49 -40.34 -14.04
N GLU A 171 23.59 -39.47 -13.05
CA GLU A 171 22.89 -39.57 -11.77
C GLU A 171 21.76 -38.53 -11.65
N VAL A 172 21.90 -37.36 -12.27
CA VAL A 172 20.93 -36.27 -12.24
C VAL A 172 20.57 -35.86 -13.66
N LEU A 173 19.27 -35.85 -13.96
CA LEU A 173 18.73 -35.36 -15.21
C LEU A 173 17.60 -34.38 -14.94
N ASP A 174 17.80 -33.11 -15.32
CA ASP A 174 16.75 -32.09 -15.32
C ASP A 174 16.37 -31.76 -16.76
N ILE A 175 15.14 -32.10 -17.13
CA ILE A 175 14.55 -31.74 -18.43
C ILE A 175 13.20 -31.03 -18.26
N SER A 176 13.06 -30.31 -17.14
CA SER A 176 11.88 -29.54 -16.80
C SER A 176 11.61 -28.37 -17.76
N HIS A 177 10.38 -27.87 -17.77
CA HIS A 177 9.92 -26.74 -18.59
C HIS A 177 10.23 -26.90 -20.09
N ASN A 178 9.85 -28.05 -20.64
CA ASN A 178 9.86 -28.35 -22.06
C ASN A 178 8.44 -28.74 -22.53
N TYR A 179 8.29 -29.26 -23.74
CA TYR A 179 6.99 -29.67 -24.31
C TYR A 179 6.91 -31.21 -24.41
N LEU A 180 7.32 -31.91 -23.36
CA LEU A 180 7.38 -33.38 -23.33
C LEU A 180 6.02 -34.01 -22.97
N THR A 181 5.66 -35.06 -23.70
CA THR A 181 4.46 -35.90 -23.53
C THR A 181 4.82 -37.24 -22.87
N ASN A 182 3.83 -38.07 -22.53
CA ASN A 182 4.02 -39.35 -21.85
C ASN A 182 5.04 -40.29 -22.51
N ASP A 183 5.21 -40.21 -23.84
CA ASP A 183 6.14 -41.05 -24.61
C ASP A 183 7.61 -40.78 -24.28
N ILE A 184 7.93 -39.78 -23.44
CA ILE A 184 9.28 -39.56 -22.93
C ILE A 184 9.74 -40.70 -22.02
N LEU A 185 8.82 -41.32 -21.26
CA LEU A 185 9.22 -42.28 -20.23
C LEU A 185 9.88 -43.54 -20.80
N SER A 186 9.48 -43.99 -21.99
CA SER A 186 10.10 -45.15 -22.65
C SER A 186 11.53 -44.86 -23.13
N SER A 187 11.84 -43.63 -23.55
CA SER A 187 13.20 -43.28 -24.00
C SER A 187 14.17 -43.09 -22.84
N LEU A 188 13.65 -42.93 -21.62
CA LEU A 188 14.47 -42.81 -20.41
C LEU A 188 14.93 -44.17 -19.83
N GLU A 189 14.40 -45.31 -20.33
CA GLU A 189 14.69 -46.65 -19.80
C GLU A 189 16.18 -46.98 -19.72
N GLY A 190 16.99 -46.44 -20.63
CA GLY A 190 18.43 -46.65 -20.70
C GLY A 190 19.24 -45.97 -19.59
N PHE A 191 18.70 -44.96 -18.90
CA PHE A 191 19.42 -44.20 -17.87
C PHE A 191 19.32 -44.85 -16.47
N THR A 192 19.82 -46.08 -16.36
CA THR A 192 19.68 -46.93 -15.16
C THR A 192 20.40 -46.44 -13.90
N SER A 193 21.33 -45.48 -14.03
CA SER A 193 22.12 -44.92 -12.91
C SER A 193 21.46 -43.71 -12.23
N LEU A 194 20.35 -43.20 -12.77
CA LEU A 194 19.68 -42.00 -12.25
C LEU A 194 19.28 -42.15 -10.78
N LYS A 195 19.57 -41.08 -10.03
CA LYS A 195 19.15 -40.82 -8.65
C LYS A 195 18.13 -39.70 -8.59
N GLU A 196 18.22 -38.71 -9.48
CA GLU A 196 17.30 -37.59 -9.54
C GLU A 196 16.81 -37.36 -10.98
N LEU A 197 15.49 -37.25 -11.13
CA LEU A 197 14.84 -36.96 -12.40
C LEU A 197 13.83 -35.83 -12.20
N ASN A 198 14.04 -34.72 -12.91
CA ASN A 198 13.12 -33.58 -12.92
C ASN A 198 12.45 -33.46 -14.30
N LEU A 199 11.14 -33.65 -14.29
CA LEU A 199 10.24 -33.55 -15.44
C LEU A 199 9.16 -32.46 -15.24
N ALA A 200 9.36 -31.55 -14.28
CA ALA A 200 8.38 -30.52 -13.96
C ALA A 200 8.07 -29.60 -15.16
N GLY A 201 6.88 -29.01 -15.21
CA GLY A 201 6.53 -27.99 -16.22
C GLY A 201 6.45 -28.51 -17.66
N ASN A 202 6.10 -29.78 -17.85
CA ASN A 202 5.96 -30.43 -19.17
C ASN A 202 4.47 -30.65 -19.53
N GLN A 203 4.22 -31.48 -20.54
CA GLN A 203 2.87 -31.84 -21.01
C GLN A 203 2.54 -33.31 -20.75
N LEU A 204 3.05 -33.87 -19.65
CA LEU A 204 2.70 -35.24 -19.25
C LEU A 204 1.19 -35.32 -18.98
N GLY A 205 0.53 -36.26 -19.63
CA GLY A 205 -0.92 -36.42 -19.69
C GLY A 205 -1.53 -37.15 -18.49
N SER A 206 -2.85 -37.35 -18.57
CA SER A 206 -3.69 -37.80 -17.45
C SER A 206 -3.30 -39.15 -16.86
N ASP A 207 -3.12 -40.17 -17.71
CA ASP A 207 -2.78 -41.52 -17.29
C ASP A 207 -1.29 -41.75 -17.59
N LEU A 208 -0.46 -41.55 -16.57
CA LEU A 208 0.98 -41.68 -16.70
C LEU A 208 1.40 -43.13 -16.50
N HIS A 209 1.82 -43.77 -17.59
CA HIS A 209 2.39 -45.11 -17.57
C HIS A 209 3.85 -45.05 -17.09
N ILE A 210 4.07 -45.42 -15.83
CA ILE A 210 5.39 -45.29 -15.18
C ILE A 210 6.35 -46.46 -15.45
N GLU A 211 6.03 -47.35 -16.40
CA GLU A 211 6.82 -48.56 -16.70
C GLU A 211 8.28 -48.24 -17.03
N GLY A 212 8.51 -47.20 -17.83
CA GLY A 212 9.87 -46.77 -18.21
C GLY A 212 10.71 -46.26 -17.03
N LEU A 213 10.08 -45.82 -15.94
CA LEU A 213 10.79 -45.41 -14.71
C LEU A 213 11.24 -46.62 -13.88
N LEU A 214 10.61 -47.78 -14.04
CA LEU A 214 10.88 -48.96 -13.19
C LEU A 214 12.28 -49.54 -13.39
N THR A 215 12.97 -49.22 -14.49
CA THR A 215 14.36 -49.62 -14.74
C THR A 215 15.35 -48.85 -13.86
N MET A 216 14.96 -47.67 -13.35
CA MET A 216 15.81 -46.75 -12.58
C MET A 216 15.86 -47.13 -11.10
N SER A 217 16.41 -48.31 -10.79
CA SER A 217 16.45 -48.85 -9.42
C SER A 217 17.18 -47.99 -8.36
N ARG A 218 17.93 -46.97 -8.80
CA ARG A 218 18.67 -46.02 -7.96
C ARG A 218 17.92 -44.70 -7.71
N LEU A 219 16.79 -44.48 -8.36
CA LEU A 219 16.04 -43.22 -8.31
C LEU A 219 15.58 -42.94 -6.88
N THR A 220 16.00 -41.81 -6.33
CA THR A 220 15.69 -41.31 -4.99
C THR A 220 14.78 -40.10 -5.02
N ASN A 221 14.86 -39.26 -6.06
CA ASN A 221 14.07 -38.04 -6.21
C ASN A 221 13.40 -38.00 -7.59
N LEU A 222 12.08 -37.78 -7.60
CA LEU A 222 11.30 -37.63 -8.82
C LEU A 222 10.40 -36.41 -8.71
N ASP A 223 10.61 -35.44 -9.59
CA ASP A 223 9.79 -34.24 -9.71
C ASP A 223 8.95 -34.29 -10.99
N LEU A 224 7.63 -34.28 -10.81
CA LEU A 224 6.62 -34.32 -11.86
C LEU A 224 5.67 -33.11 -11.78
N SER A 225 6.11 -32.04 -11.11
CA SER A 225 5.28 -30.87 -10.84
C SER A 225 4.82 -30.16 -12.12
N ASP A 226 3.76 -29.36 -12.06
CA ASP A 226 3.26 -28.52 -13.15
C ASP A 226 3.07 -29.30 -14.48
N ASN A 227 2.43 -30.46 -14.40
CA ASN A 227 2.06 -31.29 -15.54
C ASN A 227 0.52 -31.45 -15.60
N LYS A 228 0.01 -32.42 -16.35
CA LYS A 228 -1.43 -32.73 -16.46
C LYS A 228 -1.75 -34.14 -15.96
N ILE A 229 -1.03 -34.59 -14.93
CA ILE A 229 -1.15 -35.95 -14.40
C ILE A 229 -2.41 -36.06 -13.55
N HIS A 230 -3.19 -37.12 -13.79
CA HIS A 230 -4.37 -37.48 -13.00
C HIS A 230 -4.12 -38.75 -12.19
N SER A 231 -3.46 -39.75 -12.79
CA SER A 231 -3.25 -41.06 -12.20
C SER A 231 -1.93 -41.70 -12.67
N PHE A 232 -1.46 -42.69 -11.92
CA PHE A 232 -0.35 -43.54 -12.35
C PHE A 232 -0.90 -44.92 -12.74
N VAL A 233 -0.58 -45.36 -13.96
CA VAL A 233 -0.96 -46.69 -14.46
C VAL A 233 0.16 -47.68 -14.20
N THR A 234 -0.18 -48.81 -13.57
CA THR A 234 0.79 -49.84 -13.18
C THR A 234 0.25 -51.24 -13.53
N HIS A 235 1.13 -52.17 -13.90
CA HIS A 235 0.77 -53.56 -14.23
C HIS A 235 1.21 -54.54 -13.13
N GLN A 236 0.48 -55.65 -12.98
CA GLN A 236 0.82 -56.69 -12.00
C GLN A 236 2.17 -57.33 -12.35
N GLY A 237 3.19 -57.10 -11.52
CA GLY A 237 4.54 -57.67 -11.69
C GLY A 237 5.67 -56.65 -11.72
N SER A 238 5.36 -55.34 -11.72
CA SER A 238 6.34 -54.26 -11.63
C SER A 238 7.22 -54.38 -10.36
N LYS A 239 8.53 -54.55 -10.53
CA LYS A 239 9.48 -54.38 -9.42
C LYS A 239 9.44 -52.92 -8.98
N SER A 240 9.12 -52.66 -7.71
CA SER A 240 8.93 -51.31 -7.17
C SER A 240 10.20 -50.45 -7.25
N LEU A 241 10.05 -49.13 -7.42
CA LEU A 241 11.10 -48.14 -7.18
C LEU A 241 11.48 -48.11 -5.69
N SER A 242 12.25 -49.10 -5.25
CA SER A 242 12.52 -49.38 -3.83
C SER A 242 13.37 -48.34 -3.10
N ARG A 243 13.87 -47.32 -3.80
CA ARG A 243 14.74 -46.26 -3.27
C ARG A 243 14.14 -44.85 -3.39
N LEU A 244 12.96 -44.70 -3.99
CA LEU A 244 12.34 -43.41 -4.18
C LEU A 244 11.96 -42.81 -2.82
N ASP A 245 12.70 -41.80 -2.37
CA ASP A 245 12.55 -41.13 -1.08
C ASP A 245 11.64 -39.91 -1.19
N VAL A 246 11.76 -39.17 -2.28
CA VAL A 246 11.06 -37.91 -2.55
C VAL A 246 10.26 -38.00 -3.86
N LEU A 247 8.97 -37.68 -3.77
CA LEU A 247 8.07 -37.54 -4.90
C LEU A 247 7.35 -36.18 -4.84
N THR A 248 7.53 -35.36 -5.87
CA THR A 248 6.88 -34.04 -5.99
C THR A 248 5.88 -34.09 -7.15
N LEU A 249 4.63 -33.75 -6.86
CA LEU A 249 3.49 -33.77 -7.79
C LEU A 249 2.72 -32.46 -7.75
N ASP A 250 3.39 -31.36 -7.45
CA ASP A 250 2.72 -30.07 -7.27
C ASP A 250 2.09 -29.61 -8.60
N GLY A 251 1.01 -28.84 -8.57
CA GLY A 251 0.44 -28.23 -9.79
C GLY A 251 -0.14 -29.21 -10.83
N ASN A 252 -0.62 -30.39 -10.42
CA ASN A 252 -1.27 -31.39 -11.29
C ASN A 252 -2.81 -31.47 -11.05
N MET A 253 -3.48 -32.41 -11.73
CA MET A 253 -4.94 -32.66 -11.65
C MET A 253 -5.26 -34.06 -11.09
N MET A 254 -4.70 -34.38 -9.92
CA MET A 254 -4.75 -35.72 -9.34
C MET A 254 -6.17 -36.23 -9.06
N ASP A 255 -6.45 -37.49 -9.36
CA ASP A 255 -7.72 -38.14 -9.01
C ASP A 255 -7.63 -38.76 -7.61
N GLY A 256 -8.32 -38.13 -6.65
CA GLY A 256 -8.33 -38.51 -5.25
C GLY A 256 -8.98 -39.88 -4.99
N ASP A 257 -9.93 -40.28 -5.84
CA ASP A 257 -10.70 -41.53 -5.65
C ASP A 257 -9.88 -42.79 -6.00
N ILE A 258 -8.82 -42.64 -6.80
CA ILE A 258 -7.91 -43.72 -7.22
C ILE A 258 -6.46 -43.47 -6.80
N LEU A 259 -6.22 -42.52 -5.90
CA LEU A 259 -4.89 -42.11 -5.48
C LEU A 259 -4.15 -43.25 -4.78
N ARG A 260 -4.87 -44.07 -4.01
CA ARG A 260 -4.32 -45.23 -3.32
C ARG A 260 -3.81 -46.28 -4.29
N GLU A 261 -4.56 -46.59 -5.34
CA GLU A 261 -4.15 -47.47 -6.42
C GLU A 261 -2.94 -46.90 -7.16
N SER A 262 -3.00 -45.61 -7.51
CA SER A 262 -1.96 -44.90 -8.27
C SER A 262 -0.62 -44.93 -7.55
N LEU A 263 -0.60 -44.64 -6.24
CA LEU A 263 0.64 -44.60 -5.45
C LEU A 263 1.09 -45.98 -4.97
N ARG A 264 0.28 -47.04 -5.15
CA ARG A 264 0.58 -48.38 -4.63
C ARG A 264 1.93 -48.91 -5.11
N ALA A 265 2.25 -48.76 -6.40
CA ALA A 265 3.51 -49.26 -6.96
C ALA A 265 4.75 -48.46 -6.50
N LEU A 266 4.55 -47.23 -6.06
CA LEU A 266 5.58 -46.31 -5.59
C LEU A 266 5.73 -46.30 -4.05
N SER A 267 4.87 -47.05 -3.35
CA SER A 267 4.62 -46.85 -1.91
C SER A 267 5.70 -47.37 -0.94
N SER A 268 6.62 -48.23 -1.37
CA SER A 268 7.50 -48.97 -0.46
C SER A 268 8.61 -48.14 0.18
N SER A 269 9.02 -47.01 -0.42
CA SER A 269 10.16 -46.20 0.03
C SER A 269 9.89 -44.71 0.25
N ILE A 270 8.75 -44.17 -0.23
CA ILE A 270 8.48 -42.73 -0.18
C ILE A 270 8.44 -42.25 1.28
N ARG A 271 9.29 -41.26 1.58
CA ARG A 271 9.33 -40.55 2.88
C ARG A 271 8.82 -39.12 2.75
N LYS A 272 8.97 -38.48 1.59
CA LYS A 272 8.45 -37.13 1.32
C LYS A 272 7.54 -37.13 0.11
N LEU A 273 6.31 -36.67 0.31
CA LEU A 273 5.32 -36.47 -0.73
C LEU A 273 4.85 -35.01 -0.72
N SER A 274 5.03 -34.33 -1.84
CA SER A 274 4.46 -33.00 -2.07
C SER A 274 3.40 -33.10 -3.15
N MET A 275 2.22 -32.56 -2.87
CA MET A 275 1.10 -32.44 -3.78
C MET A 275 0.47 -31.06 -3.64
N CYS A 276 1.27 -30.00 -3.54
CA CYS A 276 0.81 -28.62 -3.41
C CYS A 276 0.15 -28.10 -4.71
N ASN A 277 -0.73 -27.11 -4.61
CA ASN A 277 -1.41 -26.46 -5.72
C ASN A 277 -2.10 -27.43 -6.69
N ASN A 278 -2.54 -28.59 -6.20
CA ASN A 278 -3.24 -29.58 -7.01
C ASN A 278 -4.74 -29.30 -7.12
N ILE A 279 -5.32 -29.73 -8.22
CA ILE A 279 -6.78 -29.80 -8.37
C ILE A 279 -7.20 -31.26 -8.22
N PHE A 280 -7.71 -31.62 -7.04
CA PHE A 280 -8.16 -32.98 -6.82
C PHE A 280 -9.53 -33.22 -7.46
N LYS A 281 -9.65 -34.25 -8.29
CA LYS A 281 -10.95 -34.82 -8.66
C LYS A 281 -11.41 -35.75 -7.53
N GLY A 282 -12.67 -35.62 -7.10
CA GLY A 282 -13.16 -36.34 -5.92
C GLY A 282 -12.66 -35.74 -4.61
N THR A 283 -12.70 -36.52 -3.52
CA THR A 283 -12.24 -36.09 -2.20
C THR A 283 -11.06 -36.95 -1.74
N ILE A 284 -9.96 -36.33 -1.36
CA ILE A 284 -8.84 -37.03 -0.74
C ILE A 284 -9.08 -37.26 0.75
N VAL A 285 -8.86 -38.48 1.23
CA VAL A 285 -8.84 -38.80 2.67
C VAL A 285 -7.48 -39.36 3.07
N ALA A 286 -7.01 -39.04 4.28
CA ALA A 286 -5.68 -39.49 4.74
C ALA A 286 -5.52 -41.03 4.73
N GLY A 287 -6.64 -41.76 4.84
CA GLY A 287 -6.67 -43.22 4.79
C GLY A 287 -6.22 -43.81 3.45
N GLU A 288 -6.37 -43.09 2.35
CA GLU A 288 -5.90 -43.53 1.02
C GLU A 288 -4.37 -43.59 0.96
N LEU A 289 -3.68 -42.81 1.80
CA LEU A 289 -2.22 -42.78 1.89
C LEU A 289 -1.65 -43.85 2.85
N TYR A 290 -2.49 -44.70 3.45
CA TYR A 290 -2.07 -45.70 4.45
C TYR A 290 -1.00 -46.69 3.95
N ASN A 291 -0.92 -46.92 2.64
CA ASN A 291 0.12 -47.78 2.06
C ASN A 291 1.53 -47.16 2.18
N LEU A 292 1.65 -45.84 2.33
CA LEU A 292 2.91 -45.10 2.47
C LEU A 292 3.42 -45.14 3.91
N ARG A 293 3.80 -46.32 4.39
CA ARG A 293 4.14 -46.55 5.81
C ARG A 293 5.36 -45.75 6.31
N ASN A 294 6.23 -45.33 5.41
CA ASN A 294 7.45 -44.56 5.73
C ASN A 294 7.26 -43.05 5.54
N LEU A 295 6.04 -42.58 5.24
CA LEU A 295 5.78 -41.17 4.96
C LEU A 295 6.04 -40.30 6.20
N GLU A 296 7.07 -39.46 6.13
CA GLU A 296 7.48 -38.52 7.17
C GLU A 296 7.06 -37.08 6.85
N TYR A 297 6.90 -36.73 5.58
CA TYR A 297 6.60 -35.37 5.13
C TYR A 297 5.47 -35.40 4.10
N LEU A 298 4.39 -34.68 4.39
CA LEU A 298 3.24 -34.53 3.49
C LEU A 298 2.83 -33.07 3.38
N ARG A 299 2.82 -32.53 2.17
CA ARG A 299 2.27 -31.19 1.88
C ARG A 299 1.21 -31.23 0.80
N LEU A 300 0.13 -30.50 1.05
CA LEU A 300 -1.03 -30.35 0.17
C LEU A 300 -1.38 -28.87 -0.05
N ASP A 301 -0.51 -27.94 0.30
CA ASP A 301 -0.82 -26.51 0.38
C ASP A 301 -1.38 -25.95 -0.93
N GLY A 302 -2.37 -25.06 -0.85
CA GLY A 302 -2.99 -24.46 -2.03
C GLY A 302 -3.83 -25.42 -2.87
N SER A 303 -4.05 -26.66 -2.43
CA SER A 303 -4.81 -27.64 -3.20
C SER A 303 -6.32 -27.48 -3.01
N SER A 304 -7.07 -27.66 -4.10
CA SER A 304 -8.52 -27.61 -4.08
C SER A 304 -9.15 -28.99 -3.85
N ASN A 305 -10.39 -29.02 -3.37
CA ASN A 305 -11.16 -30.23 -3.05
C ASN A 305 -10.57 -31.12 -1.93
N VAL A 306 -9.63 -30.60 -1.16
CA VAL A 306 -9.28 -31.17 0.15
C VAL A 306 -10.34 -30.75 1.16
N LYS A 307 -11.04 -31.72 1.77
CA LYS A 307 -12.13 -31.45 2.72
C LYS A 307 -11.75 -31.85 4.13
N ASN A 308 -12.53 -31.42 5.12
CA ASN A 308 -12.33 -31.77 6.53
C ASN A 308 -12.36 -33.30 6.78
N GLU A 309 -12.99 -34.09 5.90
CA GLU A 309 -12.92 -35.55 5.97
C GLU A 309 -11.50 -36.12 5.91
N PHE A 310 -10.54 -35.39 5.35
CA PHE A 310 -9.14 -35.78 5.31
C PHE A 310 -8.60 -36.15 6.70
N PHE A 311 -8.96 -35.38 7.72
CA PHE A 311 -8.45 -35.56 9.09
C PHE A 311 -9.09 -36.72 9.86
N LYS A 312 -10.20 -37.31 9.36
CA LYS A 312 -10.91 -38.38 10.06
C LYS A 312 -10.03 -39.61 10.30
N SER A 313 -9.12 -39.90 9.36
CA SER A 313 -8.22 -41.04 9.41
C SER A 313 -6.74 -40.64 9.52
N ILE A 314 -6.44 -39.41 9.98
CA ILE A 314 -5.06 -38.92 10.02
C ILE A 314 -4.15 -39.77 10.92
N GLY A 315 -4.70 -40.33 12.00
CA GLY A 315 -3.97 -41.21 12.93
C GLY A 315 -3.44 -42.51 12.30
N ASN A 316 -3.79 -42.82 11.05
CA ASN A 316 -3.21 -43.92 10.27
C ASN A 316 -1.78 -43.61 9.76
N LEU A 317 -1.39 -42.35 9.68
CA LEU A 317 -0.10 -41.90 9.14
C LEU A 317 0.94 -41.67 10.25
N THR A 318 1.19 -42.71 11.07
CA THR A 318 1.97 -42.60 12.32
C THR A 318 3.44 -42.21 12.17
N SER A 319 3.99 -42.32 10.95
CA SER A 319 5.38 -41.97 10.64
C SER A 319 5.56 -40.48 10.35
N LEU A 320 4.47 -39.71 10.20
CA LEU A 320 4.54 -38.28 9.87
C LEU A 320 5.30 -37.48 10.92
N LYS A 321 6.17 -36.61 10.41
CA LYS A 321 6.89 -35.55 11.13
C LYS A 321 6.43 -34.17 10.69
N VAL A 322 6.09 -33.99 9.41
CA VAL A 322 5.62 -32.72 8.86
C VAL A 322 4.32 -32.94 8.11
N LEU A 323 3.30 -32.15 8.45
CA LEU A 323 2.02 -32.11 7.78
C LEU A 323 1.64 -30.65 7.49
N SER A 324 1.41 -30.33 6.21
CA SER A 324 0.96 -29.00 5.78
C SER A 324 -0.24 -29.10 4.86
N LEU A 325 -1.30 -28.36 5.20
CA LEU A 325 -2.51 -28.17 4.39
C LEU A 325 -2.91 -26.69 4.37
N ALA A 326 -1.93 -25.80 4.21
CA ALA A 326 -2.18 -24.37 4.18
C ALA A 326 -2.97 -23.96 2.93
N ASN A 327 -3.82 -22.93 3.01
CA ASN A 327 -4.53 -22.39 1.84
C ASN A 327 -5.37 -23.42 1.04
N CYS A 328 -5.96 -24.42 1.71
CA CYS A 328 -6.77 -25.46 1.08
C CYS A 328 -8.28 -25.17 1.10
N HIS A 329 -8.68 -24.00 1.62
CA HIS A 329 -10.08 -23.56 1.73
C HIS A 329 -10.97 -24.53 2.54
N ILE A 330 -10.39 -25.24 3.52
CA ILE A 330 -11.10 -26.22 4.34
C ILE A 330 -12.02 -25.49 5.34
N ASN A 331 -13.32 -25.80 5.33
CA ASN A 331 -14.34 -25.09 6.11
C ASN A 331 -15.13 -25.99 7.08
N ASP A 332 -14.61 -26.22 8.28
CA ASP A 332 -15.31 -26.99 9.32
C ASP A 332 -14.58 -26.89 10.67
N THR A 333 -15.07 -27.55 11.72
CA THR A 333 -14.32 -27.77 12.96
C THR A 333 -13.33 -28.90 12.79
N LEU A 334 -12.10 -28.74 13.30
CA LEU A 334 -11.12 -29.83 13.35
C LEU A 334 -11.71 -31.04 14.11
N PRO A 335 -11.70 -32.24 13.51
CA PRO A 335 -12.39 -33.38 14.12
C PRO A 335 -11.63 -33.90 15.34
N THR A 336 -12.38 -34.31 16.36
CA THR A 336 -11.87 -35.03 17.54
C THR A 336 -11.55 -36.47 17.17
N THR A 337 -10.46 -36.68 16.43
CA THR A 337 -9.98 -37.99 15.95
C THR A 337 -8.66 -38.37 16.63
N ASP A 338 -8.02 -39.46 16.18
CA ASP A 338 -6.83 -40.06 16.78
C ASP A 338 -5.52 -39.25 16.57
N TRP A 339 -5.54 -37.93 16.69
CA TRP A 339 -4.36 -37.05 16.58
C TRP A 339 -3.21 -37.48 17.49
N PHE A 340 -3.54 -37.96 18.70
CA PHE A 340 -2.58 -38.51 19.67
C PHE A 340 -1.76 -39.71 19.16
N LYS A 341 -2.16 -40.37 18.06
CA LYS A 341 -1.37 -41.45 17.43
C LYS A 341 -0.15 -40.91 16.66
N LEU A 342 -0.16 -39.63 16.26
CA LEU A 342 0.92 -38.98 15.51
C LEU A 342 2.04 -38.53 16.45
N LYS A 343 2.67 -39.49 17.15
CA LYS A 343 3.69 -39.22 18.18
C LYS A 343 4.98 -38.62 17.62
N ASN A 344 5.21 -38.72 16.31
CA ASN A 344 6.41 -38.20 15.64
C ASN A 344 6.16 -36.85 14.98
N LEU A 345 4.94 -36.30 15.03
CA LEU A 345 4.63 -35.05 14.34
C LEU A 345 5.34 -33.88 15.03
N GLU A 346 6.24 -33.24 14.28
CA GLU A 346 7.06 -32.10 14.70
C GLU A 346 6.51 -30.78 14.17
N GLU A 347 5.94 -30.78 12.95
CA GLU A 347 5.40 -29.58 12.32
C GLU A 347 3.98 -29.83 11.79
N LEU A 348 3.07 -28.94 12.19
CA LEU A 348 1.71 -28.90 11.70
C LEU A 348 1.37 -27.48 11.22
N ASP A 349 1.05 -27.37 9.95
CA ASP A 349 0.63 -26.12 9.32
C ASP A 349 -0.77 -26.28 8.70
N LEU A 350 -1.72 -25.53 9.25
CA LEU A 350 -3.13 -25.48 8.83
C LEU A 350 -3.54 -24.05 8.47
N SER A 351 -2.57 -23.16 8.21
CA SER A 351 -2.83 -21.73 7.99
C SER A 351 -3.67 -21.43 6.76
N GLU A 352 -4.24 -20.24 6.69
CA GLU A 352 -5.00 -19.71 5.54
C GLU A 352 -6.16 -20.64 5.14
N ASN A 353 -6.93 -21.12 6.11
CA ASN A 353 -8.11 -21.95 5.86
C ASN A 353 -9.36 -21.30 6.48
N LEU A 354 -10.46 -22.04 6.57
CA LEU A 354 -11.73 -21.58 7.14
C LEU A 354 -12.13 -22.44 8.35
N PHE A 355 -11.15 -22.95 9.10
CA PHE A 355 -11.44 -23.77 10.27
C PHE A 355 -12.14 -22.95 11.36
N VAL A 356 -13.17 -23.52 11.98
CA VAL A 356 -13.97 -22.89 13.05
C VAL A 356 -13.89 -23.69 14.36
N GLY A 357 -14.33 -23.08 15.47
CA GLY A 357 -14.42 -23.76 16.77
C GLY A 357 -13.08 -23.87 17.50
N PRO A 358 -13.03 -24.56 18.65
CA PRO A 358 -11.82 -24.70 19.45
C PRO A 358 -10.88 -25.80 18.96
N LEU A 359 -9.61 -25.73 19.38
CA LEU A 359 -8.66 -26.83 19.18
C LEU A 359 -9.15 -28.11 19.90
N PRO A 360 -9.15 -29.27 19.23
CA PRO A 360 -9.72 -30.49 19.80
C PRO A 360 -8.86 -31.04 20.95
N LEU A 361 -9.50 -31.63 21.97
CA LEU A 361 -8.81 -32.24 23.12
C LEU A 361 -7.83 -33.35 22.71
N SER A 362 -8.00 -33.98 21.55
CA SER A 362 -7.06 -34.97 21.03
C SER A 362 -5.68 -34.40 20.67
N PHE A 363 -5.52 -33.07 20.58
CA PHE A 363 -4.21 -32.41 20.48
C PHE A 363 -3.43 -32.48 21.81
N LEU A 364 -4.11 -32.82 22.92
CA LEU A 364 -3.44 -33.07 24.19
C LEU A 364 -2.36 -34.14 24.01
N ASN A 365 -1.16 -33.83 24.50
CA ASN A 365 -0.03 -34.77 24.56
C ASN A 365 0.67 -35.07 23.21
N MET A 366 0.49 -34.23 22.19
CA MET A 366 1.34 -34.24 20.99
C MET A 366 2.71 -33.61 21.29
N THR A 367 3.46 -34.22 22.21
CA THR A 367 4.67 -33.64 22.82
C THR A 367 5.82 -33.38 21.85
N SER A 368 5.79 -33.97 20.66
CA SER A 368 6.82 -33.82 19.63
C SER A 368 6.64 -32.56 18.77
N ILE A 369 5.48 -31.91 18.80
CA ILE A 369 5.23 -30.70 18.02
C ILE A 369 6.19 -29.60 18.45
N ARG A 370 6.97 -29.11 17.49
CA ARG A 370 7.91 -27.98 17.60
C ARG A 370 7.35 -26.74 16.91
N LYS A 371 6.64 -26.91 15.79
CA LYS A 371 5.98 -25.83 15.05
C LYS A 371 4.50 -26.11 14.90
N LEU A 372 3.67 -25.20 15.40
CA LEU A 372 2.23 -25.20 15.17
C LEU A 372 1.83 -23.88 14.52
N GLU A 373 1.29 -23.95 13.30
CA GLU A 373 0.87 -22.80 12.52
C GLU A 373 -0.62 -22.93 12.15
N LEU A 374 -1.42 -21.98 12.64
CA LEU A 374 -2.88 -21.95 12.56
C LEU A 374 -3.42 -20.62 12.03
N SER A 375 -2.53 -19.72 11.58
CA SER A 375 -2.90 -18.34 11.21
C SER A 375 -3.90 -18.27 10.06
N GLY A 376 -4.66 -17.18 9.94
CA GLY A 376 -5.62 -16.97 8.85
C GLY A 376 -6.76 -18.00 8.88
N ASN A 377 -7.44 -18.13 10.03
CA ASN A 377 -8.54 -19.08 10.24
C ASN A 377 -9.64 -18.43 11.10
N GLN A 378 -10.64 -19.22 11.53
CA GLN A 378 -11.71 -18.79 12.43
C GLN A 378 -11.74 -19.62 13.73
N PHE A 379 -10.58 -20.14 14.15
CA PHE A 379 -10.49 -20.87 15.41
C PHE A 379 -10.85 -19.96 16.59
N SER A 380 -11.52 -20.51 17.60
CA SER A 380 -12.04 -19.77 18.75
C SER A 380 -11.73 -20.47 20.07
N GLY A 381 -12.04 -19.81 21.19
CA GLY A 381 -11.84 -20.36 22.53
C GLY A 381 -10.51 -19.94 23.17
N LYS A 382 -10.23 -20.49 24.35
CA LYS A 382 -9.08 -20.12 25.19
C LYS A 382 -7.97 -21.15 25.07
N PHE A 383 -6.73 -20.69 25.14
CA PHE A 383 -5.59 -21.57 25.40
C PHE A 383 -5.59 -21.96 26.88
N ASP A 384 -6.44 -22.89 27.29
CA ASP A 384 -6.40 -23.43 28.66
C ASP A 384 -5.16 -24.35 28.85
N TYR A 385 -5.17 -25.26 29.82
CA TYR A 385 -4.05 -26.17 30.12
C TYR A 385 -3.63 -27.09 28.96
N ASN A 386 -4.35 -27.10 27.85
CA ASN A 386 -4.13 -28.02 26.73
C ASN A 386 -2.79 -27.73 26.02
N ILE A 387 -2.47 -26.46 25.79
CA ILE A 387 -1.23 -26.07 25.09
C ILE A 387 0.02 -26.34 25.94
N ALA A 388 -0.11 -26.32 27.27
CA ALA A 388 0.98 -26.57 28.21
C ALA A 388 1.58 -27.98 28.07
N THR A 389 0.88 -28.90 27.40
CA THR A 389 1.34 -30.28 27.15
C THR A 389 2.29 -30.39 25.94
N LEU A 390 2.38 -29.37 25.09
CA LEU A 390 3.23 -29.36 23.89
C LEU A 390 4.68 -28.96 24.26
N THR A 391 5.35 -29.77 25.08
CA THR A 391 6.63 -29.39 25.71
C THR A 391 7.78 -29.11 24.75
N SER A 392 7.70 -29.58 23.50
CA SER A 392 8.70 -29.31 22.46
C SER A 392 8.40 -28.07 21.63
N LEU A 393 7.27 -27.39 21.87
CA LEU A 393 6.82 -26.25 21.07
C LEU A 393 7.83 -25.10 21.11
N GLU A 394 8.32 -24.71 19.95
CA GLU A 394 9.26 -23.62 19.73
C GLU A 394 8.59 -22.42 19.03
N TYR A 395 7.69 -22.71 18.09
CA TYR A 395 6.98 -21.74 17.27
C TYR A 395 5.46 -21.97 17.37
N PHE A 396 4.72 -20.91 17.67
CA PHE A 396 3.27 -20.93 17.66
C PHE A 396 2.69 -19.73 16.89
N GLY A 397 2.16 -20.00 15.71
CA GLY A 397 1.43 -19.04 14.88
C GLY A 397 -0.07 -19.27 14.96
N PHE A 398 -0.83 -18.23 15.27
CA PHE A 398 -2.28 -18.23 15.33
C PHE A 398 -2.87 -16.86 14.95
N THR A 399 -2.13 -16.07 14.16
CA THR A 399 -2.54 -14.75 13.68
C THR A 399 -3.89 -14.80 12.96
N GLU A 400 -4.69 -13.74 13.05
CA GLU A 400 -5.99 -13.61 12.39
C GLU A 400 -6.92 -14.81 12.66
N ASN A 401 -7.26 -14.98 13.93
CA ASN A 401 -8.23 -15.96 14.43
C ASN A 401 -9.19 -15.31 15.44
N GLN A 402 -10.05 -16.11 16.08
CA GLN A 402 -10.99 -15.68 17.12
C GLN A 402 -10.59 -16.20 18.52
N PHE A 403 -9.30 -16.46 18.76
CA PHE A 403 -8.85 -16.93 20.06
C PHE A 403 -8.95 -15.84 21.14
N GLU A 404 -9.23 -16.28 22.36
CA GLU A 404 -9.15 -15.46 23.57
C GLU A 404 -7.84 -15.75 24.31
N VAL A 405 -6.90 -14.81 24.26
CA VAL A 405 -5.55 -14.93 24.85
C VAL A 405 -5.48 -14.22 26.19
N LEU A 406 -5.08 -14.92 27.25
CA LEU A 406 -4.89 -14.29 28.57
C LEU A 406 -3.64 -13.40 28.57
N VAL A 407 -3.78 -12.15 29.03
CA VAL A 407 -2.67 -11.17 29.10
C VAL A 407 -1.51 -11.64 29.98
N SER A 408 -1.75 -12.52 30.97
CA SER A 408 -0.68 -13.14 31.77
C SER A 408 0.20 -14.13 31.01
N PHE A 409 -0.25 -14.68 29.88
CA PHE A 409 0.41 -15.80 29.18
C PHE A 409 0.60 -17.07 30.03
N ARG A 410 -0.11 -17.19 31.15
CA ARG A 410 0.01 -18.32 32.10
C ARG A 410 -0.04 -19.71 31.45
N PRO A 411 -0.91 -19.98 30.44
CA PRO A 411 -0.98 -21.30 29.80
C PRO A 411 0.34 -21.78 29.19
N PHE A 412 1.24 -20.86 28.85
CA PHE A 412 2.50 -21.17 28.18
C PHE A 412 3.69 -21.31 29.14
N PHE A 413 3.53 -21.03 30.45
CA PHE A 413 4.65 -20.86 31.38
C PHE A 413 5.58 -22.08 31.51
N ASN A 414 5.06 -23.29 31.27
CA ASN A 414 5.84 -24.52 31.36
C ASN A 414 6.59 -24.88 30.07
N LEU A 415 6.38 -24.16 28.97
CA LEU A 415 6.95 -24.47 27.65
C LEU A 415 8.37 -23.90 27.50
N SER A 416 9.38 -24.56 28.06
CA SER A 416 10.76 -24.03 28.09
C SER A 416 11.41 -23.78 26.73
N ASN A 417 10.91 -24.43 25.66
CA ASN A 417 11.46 -24.31 24.31
C ASN A 417 10.81 -23.19 23.48
N LEU A 418 9.72 -22.58 23.98
CA LEU A 418 8.94 -21.60 23.23
C LEU A 418 9.76 -20.33 22.99
N LYS A 419 9.85 -19.92 21.72
CA LYS A 419 10.65 -18.77 21.26
C LYS A 419 9.83 -17.79 20.43
N PHE A 420 8.89 -18.26 19.62
CA PHE A 420 8.17 -17.44 18.66
C PHE A 420 6.66 -17.56 18.87
N ILE A 421 6.01 -16.41 19.09
CA ILE A 421 4.55 -16.31 19.17
C ILE A 421 4.09 -15.23 18.19
N TYR A 422 3.24 -15.62 17.23
CA TYR A 422 2.56 -14.74 16.30
C TYR A 422 1.05 -14.92 16.48
N GLY A 423 0.36 -13.90 16.99
CA GLY A 423 -1.03 -14.01 17.44
C GLY A 423 -1.85 -12.75 17.18
N GLU A 424 -1.45 -11.93 16.22
CA GLU A 424 -2.13 -10.69 15.84
C GLU A 424 -3.58 -10.97 15.41
N GLY A 425 -4.46 -9.97 15.47
CA GLY A 425 -5.86 -10.10 15.08
C GLY A 425 -6.74 -10.90 16.07
N ASN A 426 -6.18 -11.44 17.15
CA ASN A 426 -6.94 -12.16 18.19
C ASN A 426 -7.37 -11.23 19.33
N LYS A 427 -8.18 -11.76 20.24
CA LYS A 427 -8.70 -11.01 21.40
C LYS A 427 -7.87 -11.30 22.64
N VAL A 428 -7.17 -10.30 23.17
CA VAL A 428 -6.54 -10.42 24.50
C VAL A 428 -7.53 -10.07 25.61
N ILE A 429 -7.52 -10.84 26.70
CA ILE A 429 -8.44 -10.73 27.83
C ILE A 429 -7.70 -10.68 29.18
N LEU A 430 -8.33 -10.06 30.19
CA LEU A 430 -7.83 -9.99 31.56
C LEU A 430 -7.90 -11.33 32.30
N ASP A 431 -6.93 -11.55 33.20
CA ASP A 431 -6.96 -12.64 34.17
C ASP A 431 -8.00 -12.36 35.27
N LEU A 432 -9.02 -13.23 35.38
CA LEU A 432 -10.07 -13.11 36.40
C LEU A 432 -9.62 -13.48 37.83
N GLN A 433 -8.34 -13.87 38.04
CA GLN A 433 -7.85 -14.33 39.35
C GLN A 433 -6.78 -13.40 39.97
N PRO A 434 -6.91 -12.97 41.24
CA PRO A 434 -6.13 -11.85 41.78
C PRO A 434 -4.74 -12.18 42.35
N SER A 435 -4.28 -13.44 42.30
CA SER A 435 -3.03 -13.87 42.96
C SER A 435 -1.99 -14.41 41.97
N MET A 436 -1.32 -13.52 41.23
CA MET A 436 -0.28 -13.92 40.25
C MET A 436 1.00 -13.09 40.35
N GLN A 437 1.52 -12.84 41.55
CA GLN A 437 2.71 -12.00 41.72
C GLN A 437 4.06 -12.73 41.64
N THR A 438 4.13 -14.05 41.39
CA THR A 438 5.40 -14.80 41.57
C THR A 438 5.76 -15.83 40.50
N TRP A 439 4.98 -15.99 39.43
CA TRP A 439 5.23 -17.06 38.46
C TRP A 439 6.14 -16.56 37.34
N ILE A 440 7.35 -17.12 37.28
CA ILE A 440 8.36 -16.82 36.26
C ILE A 440 8.20 -17.85 35.13
N PRO A 441 7.95 -17.42 33.87
CA PRO A 441 7.86 -18.36 32.75
C PRO A 441 9.20 -19.06 32.51
N LYS A 442 9.15 -20.33 32.08
CA LYS A 442 10.36 -21.08 31.70
C LYS A 442 10.87 -20.74 30.30
N PHE A 443 10.04 -20.15 29.45
CA PHE A 443 10.42 -19.74 28.11
C PHE A 443 11.26 -18.46 28.11
N GLN A 444 12.01 -18.29 27.03
CA GLN A 444 12.68 -17.04 26.67
C GLN A 444 12.32 -16.72 25.22
N LEU A 445 11.31 -15.88 25.04
CA LEU A 445 10.81 -15.47 23.74
C LEU A 445 11.86 -14.63 23.01
N GLN A 446 11.88 -14.80 21.69
CA GLN A 446 12.57 -13.94 20.73
C GLN A 446 11.54 -13.02 20.06
N VAL A 447 10.39 -13.56 19.66
CA VAL A 447 9.31 -12.78 19.03
C VAL A 447 8.03 -12.96 19.79
N LEU A 448 7.38 -11.84 20.10
CA LEU A 448 6.03 -11.79 20.63
C LEU A 448 5.22 -10.73 19.88
N SER A 449 4.31 -11.18 19.03
CA SER A 449 3.41 -10.30 18.28
C SER A 449 1.96 -10.65 18.53
N LEU A 450 1.17 -9.67 18.99
CA LEU A 450 -0.21 -9.89 19.44
C LEU A 450 -1.20 -8.83 18.99
N SER A 451 -0.82 -7.86 18.16
CA SER A 451 -1.63 -6.65 17.89
C SER A 451 -3.12 -6.93 17.63
N SER A 452 -4.00 -6.05 18.13
CA SER A 452 -5.46 -6.21 17.96
C SER A 452 -6.03 -5.35 16.83
N MET A 453 -7.22 -5.71 16.36
CA MET A 453 -8.04 -4.83 15.51
C MET A 453 -9.21 -4.19 16.29
N ILE A 454 -9.45 -4.61 17.54
CA ILE A 454 -10.58 -4.17 18.35
C ILE A 454 -10.04 -3.55 19.64
N VAL A 455 -10.43 -2.31 19.92
CA VAL A 455 -10.06 -1.62 21.17
C VAL A 455 -10.62 -2.41 22.36
N THR A 456 -9.72 -2.95 23.18
CA THR A 456 -10.07 -3.70 24.40
C THR A 456 -10.17 -2.76 25.60
N HIS A 457 -10.79 -3.24 26.68
CA HIS A 457 -10.77 -2.55 27.96
C HIS A 457 -9.33 -2.42 28.48
N SER A 458 -9.09 -1.44 29.35
CA SER A 458 -7.81 -1.22 30.02
C SER A 458 -7.16 -2.52 30.52
N LEU A 459 -5.92 -2.79 30.09
CA LEU A 459 -5.12 -3.95 30.47
C LEU A 459 -3.85 -3.51 31.22
N PRO A 460 -3.38 -4.25 32.23
CA PRO A 460 -2.04 -4.04 32.75
C PRO A 460 -1.01 -4.55 31.73
N LEU A 461 0.13 -3.85 31.63
CA LEU A 461 1.25 -4.33 30.82
C LEU A 461 1.74 -5.71 31.33
N PRO A 462 1.99 -6.71 30.45
CA PRO A 462 2.28 -8.07 30.89
C PRO A 462 3.58 -8.16 31.70
N ARG A 463 3.47 -8.46 33.01
CA ARG A 463 4.63 -8.50 33.91
C ARG A 463 5.65 -9.58 33.59
N PHE A 464 5.28 -10.65 32.91
CA PHE A 464 6.23 -11.72 32.55
C PHE A 464 7.35 -11.21 31.62
N LEU A 465 7.13 -10.10 30.89
CA LEU A 465 8.13 -9.44 30.06
C LEU A 465 9.35 -8.97 30.87
N LEU A 466 9.18 -8.68 32.17
CA LEU A 466 10.29 -8.36 33.09
C LEU A 466 11.30 -9.51 33.21
N HIS A 467 10.88 -10.74 32.90
CA HIS A 467 11.72 -11.94 32.96
C HIS A 467 12.20 -12.41 31.58
N GLN A 468 11.91 -11.67 30.51
CA GLN A 468 12.40 -11.95 29.17
C GLN A 468 13.66 -11.12 28.89
N ASN A 469 14.72 -11.77 28.40
CA ASN A 469 16.00 -11.11 28.09
C ASN A 469 16.53 -11.42 26.67
N ASN A 470 15.77 -12.20 25.90
CA ASN A 470 16.13 -12.62 24.55
C ASN A 470 15.20 -12.05 23.47
N LEU A 471 14.32 -11.10 23.83
CA LEU A 471 13.41 -10.51 22.85
C LEU A 471 14.21 -9.77 21.77
N THR A 472 13.84 -10.06 20.53
CA THR A 472 14.27 -9.35 19.32
C THR A 472 13.10 -8.53 18.76
N SER A 473 11.86 -9.01 18.86
CA SER A 473 10.67 -8.31 18.36
C SER A 473 9.54 -8.33 19.37
N LEU A 474 8.89 -7.18 19.53
CA LEU A 474 7.67 -7.02 20.32
C LEU A 474 6.65 -6.17 19.59
N ASP A 475 5.44 -6.71 19.39
CA ASP A 475 4.29 -5.97 18.87
C ASP A 475 3.06 -6.18 19.76
N PHE A 476 2.60 -5.09 20.38
CA PHE A 476 1.34 -5.01 21.11
C PHE A 476 0.42 -3.90 20.59
N SER A 477 0.54 -3.54 19.31
CA SER A 477 -0.23 -2.45 18.74
C SER A 477 -1.74 -2.62 18.95
N ASN A 478 -2.44 -1.52 19.20
CA ASN A 478 -3.88 -1.44 19.45
C ASN A 478 -4.37 -2.13 20.74
N TYR A 479 -3.52 -2.27 21.77
CA TYR A 479 -3.95 -2.66 23.12
C TYR A 479 -3.89 -1.51 24.11
N TRP A 480 -4.98 -1.28 24.82
CA TRP A 480 -5.03 -0.22 25.81
C TRP A 480 -4.30 -0.64 27.10
N PHE A 481 -3.04 -0.19 27.29
CA PHE A 481 -2.28 -0.48 28.51
C PHE A 481 -2.35 0.65 29.54
N GLU A 482 -2.42 0.28 30.82
CA GLU A 482 -2.24 1.20 31.93
C GLU A 482 -0.75 1.47 32.20
N GLY A 483 -0.38 2.76 32.26
CA GLY A 483 0.92 3.21 32.70
C GLY A 483 1.72 3.98 31.65
N GLY A 484 2.97 4.29 32.01
CA GLY A 484 3.89 5.00 31.13
C GLY A 484 4.63 4.06 30.17
N PHE A 485 5.33 4.66 29.20
CA PHE A 485 6.19 3.93 28.28
C PHE A 485 7.20 3.03 29.02
N PRO A 486 7.35 1.73 28.66
CA PRO A 486 8.12 0.78 29.45
C PRO A 486 9.63 0.84 29.17
N HIS A 487 10.35 1.84 29.69
CA HIS A 487 11.81 1.97 29.50
C HIS A 487 12.61 0.72 29.90
N TRP A 488 12.20 0.07 30.98
CA TRP A 488 12.83 -1.17 31.48
C TRP A 488 12.84 -2.29 30.43
N LEU A 489 11.92 -2.28 29.47
CA LEU A 489 11.87 -3.27 28.40
C LEU A 489 13.10 -3.15 27.50
N LEU A 490 13.43 -1.91 27.12
CA LEU A 490 14.60 -1.57 26.32
C LEU A 490 15.90 -1.79 27.09
N GLU A 491 15.91 -1.52 28.40
CA GLU A 491 17.07 -1.78 29.26
C GLU A 491 17.38 -3.27 29.42
N ASN A 492 16.35 -4.11 29.57
CA ASN A 492 16.51 -5.54 29.82
C ASN A 492 16.77 -6.37 28.55
N ASN A 493 16.38 -5.89 27.37
CA ASN A 493 16.47 -6.67 26.12
C ASN A 493 17.42 -6.01 25.12
N THR A 494 18.72 -6.30 25.24
CA THR A 494 19.75 -5.69 24.39
C THR A 494 19.80 -6.22 22.95
N LYS A 495 18.97 -7.21 22.61
CA LYS A 495 18.87 -7.83 21.28
C LYS A 495 17.64 -7.36 20.50
N LEU A 496 16.88 -6.40 21.02
CA LEU A 496 15.71 -5.87 20.35
C LEU A 496 16.13 -5.26 19.00
N THR A 497 15.42 -5.69 17.96
CA THR A 497 15.45 -5.14 16.61
C THR A 497 14.24 -4.23 16.38
N GLU A 498 13.09 -4.56 16.96
CA GLU A 498 11.85 -3.79 16.78
C GLU A 498 10.96 -3.76 18.03
N VAL A 499 10.32 -2.61 18.24
CA VAL A 499 9.26 -2.41 19.24
C VAL A 499 8.11 -1.63 18.60
N LEU A 500 6.95 -2.28 18.51
CA LEU A 500 5.71 -1.73 17.97
C LEU A 500 4.66 -1.63 19.09
N LEU A 501 4.41 -0.41 19.53
CA LEU A 501 3.48 -0.06 20.61
C LEU A 501 2.51 1.02 20.15
N LYS A 502 2.07 0.93 18.89
CA LYS A 502 1.13 1.87 18.29
C LYS A 502 -0.24 1.79 18.96
N ASN A 503 -0.90 2.92 19.18
CA ASN A 503 -2.28 2.97 19.68
C ASN A 503 -2.46 2.19 21.00
N CYS A 504 -1.54 2.40 21.94
CA CYS A 504 -1.52 1.69 23.21
C CYS A 504 -1.97 2.53 24.41
N SER A 505 -2.30 3.81 24.19
CA SER A 505 -2.56 4.82 25.23
C SER A 505 -1.43 5.01 26.24
N LEU A 506 -0.19 4.70 25.86
CA LEU A 506 0.99 4.89 26.70
C LEU A 506 1.17 6.39 27.00
N ASN A 507 1.56 6.72 28.23
CA ASN A 507 1.82 8.08 28.66
C ASN A 507 3.26 8.27 29.19
N GLY A 508 3.55 9.42 29.79
CA GLY A 508 4.86 9.73 30.33
C GLY A 508 5.84 10.23 29.26
N THR A 509 7.13 10.21 29.59
CA THR A 509 8.22 10.74 28.75
C THR A 509 9.09 9.62 28.19
N MET A 510 9.67 9.77 27.01
CA MET A 510 10.67 8.82 26.51
C MET A 510 12.05 9.02 27.16
N GLN A 511 12.68 7.91 27.58
CA GLN A 511 14.03 7.88 28.12
C GLN A 511 14.89 6.91 27.31
N LEU A 512 16.14 7.28 27.07
CA LEU A 512 17.12 6.41 26.41
C LEU A 512 17.65 5.37 27.41
N PRO A 513 17.82 4.11 27.00
CA PRO A 513 18.47 3.10 27.83
C PRO A 513 19.94 3.47 28.09
N LEU A 514 20.48 3.02 29.22
CA LEU A 514 21.88 3.26 29.61
C LEU A 514 22.89 2.53 28.72
N ARG A 515 22.45 1.54 27.92
CA ARG A 515 23.29 0.71 27.05
C ARG A 515 22.90 0.93 25.59
N SER A 516 23.89 0.80 24.71
CA SER A 516 23.66 0.80 23.27
C SER A 516 22.88 -0.44 22.83
N LEU A 517 21.91 -0.26 21.94
CA LEU A 517 21.14 -1.30 21.26
C LEU A 517 21.54 -1.34 19.79
N PRO A 518 22.61 -2.08 19.44
CA PRO A 518 23.16 -2.06 18.08
C PRO A 518 22.25 -2.72 17.05
N GLU A 519 21.40 -3.65 17.45
CA GLU A 519 20.49 -4.34 16.52
C GLU A 519 19.15 -3.60 16.36
N PHE A 520 18.92 -2.50 17.10
CA PHE A 520 17.62 -1.82 17.15
C PHE A 520 17.38 -0.95 15.91
N GLU A 521 16.41 -1.36 15.10
CA GLU A 521 16.14 -0.80 13.77
C GLU A 521 14.79 -0.07 13.69
N ARG A 522 13.75 -0.53 14.42
CA ARG A 522 12.39 0.00 14.26
C ARG A 522 11.70 0.33 15.58
N LEU A 523 11.17 1.55 15.66
CA LEU A 523 10.35 2.02 16.77
C LEU A 523 9.05 2.64 16.23
N ASP A 524 7.91 2.03 16.58
CA ASP A 524 6.59 2.64 16.38
C ASP A 524 5.90 2.83 17.74
N VAL A 525 5.72 4.08 18.13
CA VAL A 525 4.98 4.50 19.33
C VAL A 525 3.87 5.49 18.97
N SER A 526 3.41 5.46 17.73
CA SER A 526 2.37 6.37 17.24
C SER A 526 1.02 6.15 17.93
N ASP A 527 0.13 7.14 17.84
CA ASP A 527 -1.22 7.06 18.42
C ASP A 527 -1.23 6.84 19.94
N ASN A 528 -0.34 7.49 20.68
CA ASN A 528 -0.27 7.39 22.15
C ASN A 528 -0.46 8.77 22.81
N THR A 529 -0.24 8.85 24.12
CA THR A 529 -0.30 10.08 24.92
C THR A 529 1.07 10.45 25.49
N ILE A 530 2.15 10.11 24.77
CA ILE A 530 3.52 10.39 25.19
C ILE A 530 3.77 11.90 25.18
N THR A 531 4.43 12.40 26.21
CA THR A 531 4.71 13.81 26.48
C THR A 531 6.22 14.05 26.62
N GLY A 532 6.61 15.32 26.80
CA GLY A 532 8.01 15.71 26.99
C GLY A 532 8.74 15.90 25.67
N GLU A 533 10.05 16.07 25.75
CA GLU A 533 10.92 16.31 24.59
C GLU A 533 11.51 15.01 24.03
N ILE A 534 11.84 15.00 22.74
CA ILE A 534 12.62 13.91 22.15
C ILE A 534 14.02 13.92 22.81
N PRO A 535 14.52 12.78 23.34
CA PRO A 535 15.82 12.73 24.00
C PRO A 535 16.95 13.26 23.11
N ASN A 536 17.71 14.24 23.61
CA ASN A 536 18.63 15.06 22.81
C ASN A 536 20.13 14.74 22.99
N LYS A 537 20.48 13.71 23.77
CA LYS A 537 21.88 13.33 24.06
C LYS A 537 22.13 11.87 23.76
N ASN A 538 23.16 11.61 22.96
CA ASN A 538 23.69 10.27 22.66
C ASN A 538 22.72 9.34 21.91
N MET A 539 21.65 9.86 21.29
CA MET A 539 20.66 9.01 20.62
C MET A 539 21.29 8.18 19.49
N SER A 540 22.21 8.79 18.74
CA SER A 540 22.99 8.12 17.69
C SER A 540 23.99 7.08 18.21
N SER A 541 24.40 7.17 19.48
CA SER A 541 25.26 6.17 20.12
C SER A 541 24.44 5.03 20.74
N VAL A 542 23.24 5.35 21.23
CA VAL A 542 22.33 4.38 21.84
C VAL A 542 21.63 3.55 20.76
N TYR A 543 21.20 4.14 19.65
CA TYR A 543 20.52 3.47 18.53
C TYR A 543 21.30 3.67 17.21
N PRO A 544 22.52 3.11 17.07
CA PRO A 544 23.38 3.39 15.92
C PRO A 544 22.80 2.93 14.58
N ASN A 545 21.91 1.92 14.60
CA ASN A 545 21.34 1.30 13.42
C ASN A 545 19.84 1.56 13.25
N LEU A 546 19.30 2.61 13.86
CA LEU A 546 17.87 2.94 13.74
C LEU A 546 17.50 3.32 12.31
N VAL A 547 16.47 2.68 11.76
CA VAL A 547 16.02 2.81 10.37
C VAL A 547 14.64 3.47 10.29
N TYR A 548 13.72 3.08 11.16
CA TYR A 548 12.32 3.52 11.15
C TYR A 548 11.92 4.08 12.51
N VAL A 549 11.41 5.31 12.51
CA VAL A 549 10.88 5.96 13.71
C VAL A 549 9.52 6.58 13.42
N ASN A 550 8.49 6.09 14.09
CA ASN A 550 7.17 6.70 14.09
C ASN A 550 6.76 7.06 15.52
N MET A 551 6.69 8.36 15.77
CA MET A 551 6.24 8.95 17.04
C MET A 551 5.03 9.87 16.82
N SER A 552 4.33 9.70 15.69
CA SER A 552 3.22 10.56 15.31
C SER A 552 2.01 10.43 16.24
N ARG A 553 1.12 11.43 16.25
CA ARG A 553 -0.13 11.44 17.04
C ARG A 553 0.13 11.22 18.53
N ASN A 554 0.97 12.08 19.10
CA ASN A 554 1.31 12.13 20.53
C ASN A 554 1.22 13.57 21.05
N HIS A 555 1.77 13.83 22.24
CA HIS A 555 1.87 15.16 22.85
C HIS A 555 3.32 15.57 23.08
N ILE A 556 4.22 15.13 22.18
CA ILE A 556 5.66 15.45 22.25
C ILE A 556 5.86 16.92 21.90
N GLN A 557 6.72 17.60 22.67
CA GLN A 557 7.01 19.03 22.54
C GLN A 557 8.53 19.27 22.37
N GLY A 558 8.92 20.54 22.22
CA GLY A 558 10.32 20.92 22.00
C GLY A 558 10.72 20.85 20.52
N SER A 559 12.03 20.90 20.24
CA SER A 559 12.58 20.86 18.89
C SER A 559 13.07 19.46 18.50
N ILE A 560 13.30 19.24 17.20
CA ILE A 560 13.95 18.01 16.71
C ILE A 560 15.44 18.07 17.07
N PRO A 561 15.98 17.09 17.82
CA PRO A 561 17.41 17.06 18.14
C PRO A 561 18.26 16.90 16.88
N ARG A 562 19.32 17.71 16.73
CA ARG A 562 20.23 17.63 15.56
C ARG A 562 20.81 16.23 15.35
N GLU A 563 21.06 15.50 16.43
CA GLU A 563 21.56 14.12 16.40
C GLU A 563 20.61 13.17 15.65
N LEU A 564 19.29 13.39 15.73
CA LEU A 564 18.28 12.56 15.05
C LEU A 564 18.33 12.77 13.53
N GLY A 565 18.50 14.01 13.09
CA GLY A 565 18.65 14.34 11.66
C GLY A 565 19.95 13.82 11.03
N GLN A 566 20.97 13.57 11.84
CA GLN A 566 22.29 13.07 11.43
C GLN A 566 22.47 11.55 11.59
N MET A 567 21.41 10.81 11.91
CA MET A 567 21.47 9.35 12.04
C MET A 567 21.70 8.68 10.69
N LYS A 568 22.77 7.88 10.60
CA LYS A 568 23.28 7.35 9.31
C LYS A 568 22.31 6.41 8.61
N LEU A 569 21.60 5.55 9.34
CA LEU A 569 20.72 4.53 8.77
C LEU A 569 19.24 4.92 8.75
N LEU A 570 18.89 6.12 9.24
CA LEU A 570 17.50 6.56 9.35
C LEU A 570 16.91 6.79 7.95
N ARG A 571 15.85 6.04 7.64
CA ARG A 571 15.17 6.05 6.33
C ARG A 571 13.79 6.66 6.41
N GLU A 572 13.09 6.46 7.53
CA GLU A 572 11.73 6.96 7.74
C GLU A 572 11.61 7.61 9.11
N LEU A 573 11.12 8.86 9.11
CA LEU A 573 10.85 9.64 10.31
C LEU A 573 9.46 10.26 10.23
N ASP A 574 8.54 9.81 11.07
CA ASP A 574 7.22 10.40 11.24
C ASP A 574 7.04 10.97 12.66
N LEU A 575 6.99 12.29 12.74
CA LEU A 575 6.75 13.08 13.94
C LEU A 575 5.43 13.87 13.86
N SER A 576 4.56 13.53 12.90
CA SER A 576 3.34 14.28 12.62
C SER A 576 2.36 14.31 13.80
N TYR A 577 1.46 15.29 13.87
CA TYR A 577 0.43 15.40 14.91
C TYR A 577 1.03 15.38 16.32
N ASN A 578 1.92 16.34 16.60
CA ASN A 578 2.54 16.55 17.91
C ASN A 578 2.48 18.04 18.28
N GLN A 579 3.24 18.45 19.29
CA GLN A 579 3.39 19.85 19.73
C GLN A 579 4.83 20.34 19.54
N LEU A 580 5.57 19.76 18.58
CA LEU A 580 6.94 20.14 18.28
C LEU A 580 6.99 21.56 17.71
N SER A 581 8.05 22.30 18.03
CA SER A 581 8.18 23.72 17.70
C SER A 581 9.63 24.15 17.47
N GLY A 582 9.82 25.38 17.00
CA GLY A 582 11.11 25.97 16.72
C GLY A 582 11.54 25.79 15.27
N GLU A 583 12.66 26.42 14.92
CA GLU A 583 13.23 26.37 13.57
C GLU A 583 13.99 25.07 13.32
N ILE A 584 13.89 24.55 12.08
CA ILE A 584 14.68 23.41 11.61
C ILE A 584 15.91 23.95 10.88
N SER A 585 17.10 23.66 11.41
CA SER A 585 18.37 24.10 10.81
C SER A 585 18.48 23.65 9.35
N GLU A 586 18.99 24.53 8.48
CA GLU A 586 19.12 24.30 7.03
C GLU A 586 19.91 23.03 6.70
N ASP A 587 20.91 22.70 7.52
CA ASP A 587 21.84 21.58 7.39
C ASP A 587 21.45 20.34 8.20
N MET A 588 20.28 20.34 8.88
CA MET A 588 19.92 19.27 9.83
C MET A 588 19.95 17.87 9.19
N PHE A 589 19.51 17.78 7.94
CA PHE A 589 19.47 16.56 7.15
C PHE A 589 20.48 16.58 5.99
N GLU A 590 21.42 17.53 5.98
CA GLU A 590 22.44 17.62 4.94
C GLU A 590 23.56 16.59 5.18
N LYS A 591 24.03 15.96 4.09
CA LYS A 591 25.07 14.93 4.14
C LYS A 591 26.46 15.54 4.33
N ASP A 592 27.29 14.85 5.11
CA ASP A 592 28.72 15.11 5.18
C ASP A 592 29.36 14.65 3.86
N LYS A 593 29.58 15.59 2.93
CA LYS A 593 30.12 15.33 1.59
C LYS A 593 31.59 14.95 1.70
N ASN A 594 31.92 13.68 1.94
CA ASN A 594 33.29 13.18 1.77
C ASN A 594 33.50 12.71 0.31
N PRO A 595 34.19 13.50 -0.54
CA PRO A 595 34.27 13.23 -1.98
C PRO A 595 35.17 12.04 -2.38
N TYR A 596 35.76 11.33 -1.43
CA TYR A 596 36.74 10.26 -1.69
C TYR A 596 36.23 8.83 -1.50
N ASP A 597 35.00 8.62 -1.05
CA ASP A 597 34.46 7.27 -0.78
C ASP A 597 33.39 6.87 -1.81
N ARG A 598 33.81 6.17 -2.88
CA ARG A 598 32.91 5.70 -3.95
C ARG A 598 32.11 4.44 -3.60
N ASN A 599 32.33 3.83 -2.42
CA ASN A 599 31.75 2.54 -2.03
C ASN A 599 30.76 2.64 -0.85
N GLN A 600 30.38 3.84 -0.39
CA GLN A 600 29.29 3.97 0.56
C GLN A 600 27.95 3.67 -0.12
N LEU A 601 27.34 2.54 0.25
CA LEU A 601 25.91 2.30 0.11
C LEU A 601 25.18 3.56 0.62
N SER A 602 24.48 4.23 -0.29
CA SER A 602 23.91 5.56 -0.08
C SER A 602 22.94 5.58 1.10
N TYR A 603 23.28 6.35 2.13
CA TYR A 603 22.37 6.77 3.21
C TYR A 603 21.23 7.58 2.61
N GLN A 604 19.97 7.20 2.81
CA GLN A 604 18.83 7.87 2.17
C GLN A 604 17.63 7.93 3.13
N LEU A 605 17.34 9.13 3.64
CA LEU A 605 16.05 9.44 4.26
C LEU A 605 15.03 9.56 3.12
N TYR A 606 14.10 8.60 3.04
CA TYR A 606 13.07 8.54 1.99
C TYR A 606 11.76 9.18 2.42
N VAL A 607 11.42 9.08 3.71
CA VAL A 607 10.15 9.57 4.26
C VAL A 607 10.41 10.51 5.43
N LEU A 608 9.94 11.75 5.30
CA LEU A 608 9.95 12.75 6.36
C LEU A 608 8.56 13.36 6.53
N MET A 609 7.93 13.06 7.65
CA MET A 609 6.59 13.52 7.98
C MET A 609 6.60 14.35 9.26
N LEU A 610 6.38 15.66 9.12
CA LEU A 610 6.40 16.64 10.20
C LEU A 610 5.07 17.42 10.32
N SER A 611 4.04 16.95 9.63
CA SER A 611 2.75 17.63 9.54
C SER A 611 2.06 17.84 10.89
N ASN A 612 1.19 18.84 11.01
CA ASN A 612 0.40 19.10 12.22
C ASN A 612 1.28 19.28 13.47
N ASN A 613 2.17 20.27 13.42
CA ASN A 613 3.05 20.70 14.51
C ASN A 613 3.06 22.24 14.61
N ARG A 614 4.07 22.82 15.27
CA ARG A 614 4.27 24.27 15.44
C ARG A 614 5.66 24.69 14.95
N PHE A 615 6.20 24.02 13.93
CA PHE A 615 7.50 24.39 13.37
C PHE A 615 7.42 25.76 12.67
N GLU A 616 8.47 26.55 12.82
CA GLU A 616 8.56 27.93 12.28
C GLU A 616 9.85 28.14 11.49
N GLY A 617 10.02 29.33 10.91
CA GLY A 617 11.19 29.68 10.09
C GLY A 617 11.07 29.20 8.64
N PRO A 618 12.16 29.31 7.85
CA PRO A 618 12.19 28.85 6.47
C PRO A 618 12.18 27.33 6.34
N VAL A 619 11.74 26.82 5.18
CA VAL A 619 11.91 25.40 4.83
C VAL A 619 13.39 25.12 4.62
N PHE A 620 13.91 24.11 5.32
CA PHE A 620 15.30 23.66 5.25
C PHE A 620 15.66 23.09 3.88
N THR A 621 16.96 22.85 3.63
CA THR A 621 17.41 22.25 2.37
C THR A 621 16.95 20.80 2.26
N ILE A 622 16.27 20.49 1.17
CA ILE A 622 15.66 19.16 0.96
C ILE A 622 16.74 18.12 0.65
N PRO A 623 16.78 16.99 1.37
CA PRO A 623 17.67 15.87 1.04
C PRO A 623 17.41 15.33 -0.37
N THR A 624 18.47 15.04 -1.12
CA THR A 624 18.39 14.61 -2.54
C THR A 624 17.67 13.29 -2.77
N ASP A 625 17.55 12.46 -1.74
CA ASP A 625 16.98 11.11 -1.84
C ASP A 625 15.59 11.02 -1.19
N LEU A 626 15.01 12.16 -0.82
CA LEU A 626 13.70 12.21 -0.18
C LEU A 626 12.60 11.98 -1.22
N GLU A 627 11.73 11.01 -0.95
CA GLU A 627 10.60 10.66 -1.82
C GLU A 627 9.28 11.21 -1.28
N TYR A 628 9.15 11.30 0.05
CA TYR A 628 7.92 11.73 0.72
C TYR A 628 8.22 12.82 1.73
N LEU A 629 7.63 14.00 1.51
CA LEU A 629 7.75 15.14 2.40
C LEU A 629 6.37 15.72 2.75
N SER A 630 6.06 15.73 4.04
CA SER A 630 4.81 16.30 4.56
C SER A 630 5.13 17.29 5.68
N LEU A 631 4.97 18.57 5.37
CA LEU A 631 5.20 19.72 6.24
C LEU A 631 3.91 20.50 6.54
N ASN A 632 2.76 20.01 6.08
CA ASN A 632 1.49 20.73 6.18
C ASN A 632 1.03 20.99 7.62
N ASP A 633 0.22 22.02 7.80
CA ASP A 633 -0.31 22.44 9.10
C ASP A 633 0.82 22.77 10.10
N ASN A 634 1.67 23.74 9.72
CA ASN A 634 2.76 24.29 10.53
C ASN A 634 2.81 25.83 10.37
N ASN A 635 3.88 26.46 10.85
CA ASN A 635 4.11 27.90 10.79
C ASN A 635 5.34 28.25 9.91
N PHE A 636 5.68 27.40 8.92
CA PHE A 636 6.80 27.66 8.01
C PHE A 636 6.56 28.91 7.17
N SER A 637 7.62 29.67 6.91
CA SER A 637 7.57 30.95 6.18
C SER A 637 8.71 31.04 5.15
N GLY A 638 8.81 32.15 4.43
CA GLY A 638 9.84 32.32 3.39
C GLY A 638 9.50 31.59 2.09
N GLU A 639 10.47 31.56 1.17
CA GLU A 639 10.33 30.91 -0.14
C GLU A 639 10.62 29.41 -0.06
N LEU A 640 10.03 28.63 -0.98
CA LEU A 640 10.40 27.23 -1.15
C LEU A 640 11.80 27.10 -1.77
N PRO A 641 12.63 26.15 -1.29
CA PRO A 641 13.96 25.94 -1.83
C PRO A 641 13.90 25.45 -3.29
N SER A 642 14.84 25.90 -4.12
CA SER A 642 14.82 25.62 -5.57
C SER A 642 14.99 24.14 -5.95
N ASN A 643 15.52 23.32 -5.03
CA ASN A 643 15.69 21.88 -5.23
C ASN A 643 14.51 21.03 -4.73
N ILE A 644 13.40 21.64 -4.30
CA ILE A 644 12.22 20.94 -3.75
C ILE A 644 11.59 19.93 -4.73
N PHE A 645 11.75 20.17 -6.04
CA PHE A 645 11.25 19.32 -7.12
C PHE A 645 12.33 18.40 -7.71
N ASP A 646 13.27 17.92 -6.88
CA ASP A 646 14.28 16.95 -7.31
C ASP A 646 13.61 15.67 -7.87
N ILE A 647 14.36 14.90 -8.66
CA ILE A 647 13.83 13.77 -9.45
C ILE A 647 13.29 12.62 -8.59
N THR A 648 13.68 12.55 -7.33
CA THR A 648 13.32 11.48 -6.38
C THR A 648 11.97 11.72 -5.71
N MET A 649 11.50 12.96 -5.61
CA MET A 649 10.26 13.31 -4.91
C MET A 649 9.04 12.65 -5.57
N ILE A 650 8.23 11.94 -4.77
CA ILE A 650 6.98 11.28 -5.17
C ILE A 650 5.76 12.03 -4.62
N SER A 651 5.82 12.49 -3.36
CA SER A 651 4.73 13.25 -2.72
C SER A 651 5.29 14.42 -1.90
N LEU A 652 4.77 15.62 -2.20
CA LEU A 652 5.08 16.84 -1.47
C LEU A 652 3.82 17.50 -0.96
N ASP A 653 3.74 17.70 0.36
CA ASP A 653 2.67 18.46 1.00
C ASP A 653 3.24 19.55 1.91
N VAL A 654 3.07 20.81 1.50
CA VAL A 654 3.46 22.02 2.25
C VAL A 654 2.25 22.91 2.54
N SER A 655 1.04 22.35 2.44
CA SER A 655 -0.21 23.10 2.62
C SER A 655 -0.38 23.69 4.02
N ASN A 656 -1.22 24.72 4.17
CA ASN A 656 -1.51 25.36 5.47
C ASN A 656 -0.24 25.84 6.20
N ASN A 657 0.50 26.74 5.57
CA ASN A 657 1.69 27.40 6.12
C ASN A 657 1.69 28.90 5.75
N HIS A 658 2.78 29.61 6.00
CA HIS A 658 2.99 31.02 5.65
C HIS A 658 4.04 31.20 4.54
N LEU A 659 4.12 30.25 3.61
CA LEU A 659 5.10 30.27 2.53
C LEU A 659 4.73 31.35 1.49
N VAL A 660 5.75 32.02 0.97
CA VAL A 660 5.64 33.14 0.03
C VAL A 660 6.47 32.90 -1.23
N GLY A 661 6.37 33.83 -2.18
CA GLY A 661 7.15 33.80 -3.42
C GLY A 661 6.44 33.03 -4.53
N LYS A 662 7.18 32.75 -5.61
CA LYS A 662 6.65 32.05 -6.78
C LYS A 662 6.77 30.54 -6.61
N ILE A 663 5.90 29.79 -7.26
CA ILE A 663 6.06 28.33 -7.42
C ILE A 663 7.37 28.07 -8.19
N PRO A 664 8.33 27.32 -7.63
CA PRO A 664 9.59 27.02 -8.32
C PRO A 664 9.39 26.31 -9.66
N SER A 665 10.27 26.54 -10.64
CA SER A 665 10.16 25.87 -11.94
C SER A 665 10.78 24.46 -11.92
N PHE A 666 10.18 23.54 -12.66
CA PHE A 666 10.70 22.17 -12.84
C PHE A 666 11.86 22.10 -13.85
N GLY A 667 12.11 23.20 -14.58
CA GLY A 667 12.96 23.20 -15.77
C GLY A 667 12.50 22.17 -16.81
N ASN A 668 13.43 21.58 -17.56
CA ASN A 668 13.14 20.53 -18.55
C ASN A 668 13.21 19.10 -17.97
N ARG A 669 13.08 18.92 -16.65
CA ARG A 669 13.23 17.62 -15.99
C ARG A 669 11.88 16.93 -15.84
N ILE A 670 11.88 15.61 -16.02
CA ILE A 670 10.75 14.75 -15.66
C ILE A 670 10.94 14.37 -14.19
N SER A 671 10.02 14.77 -13.33
CA SER A 671 9.99 14.40 -11.91
C SER A 671 9.13 13.15 -11.71
N ASN A 672 9.45 12.33 -10.71
CA ASN A 672 8.61 11.21 -10.25
C ASN A 672 7.40 11.67 -9.41
N LEU A 673 7.21 12.98 -9.25
CA LEU A 673 6.17 13.57 -8.43
C LEU A 673 4.78 13.12 -8.90
N MET A 674 4.09 12.38 -8.03
CA MET A 674 2.70 11.94 -8.22
C MET A 674 1.71 12.85 -7.52
N GLU A 675 2.14 13.51 -6.43
CA GLU A 675 1.32 14.40 -5.64
C GLU A 675 2.04 15.71 -5.29
N LEU A 676 1.35 16.83 -5.53
CA LEU A 676 1.75 18.15 -5.10
C LEU A 676 0.61 18.89 -4.39
N ARG A 677 0.82 19.22 -3.11
CA ARG A 677 -0.09 20.01 -2.29
C ARG A 677 0.62 21.23 -1.72
N MET A 678 0.13 22.41 -2.09
CA MET A 678 0.68 23.71 -1.69
C MET A 678 -0.44 24.68 -1.28
N SER A 679 -1.62 24.16 -0.95
CA SER A 679 -2.79 24.98 -0.67
C SER A 679 -2.66 25.79 0.61
N ASN A 680 -3.44 26.87 0.71
CA ASN A 680 -3.50 27.76 1.88
C ASN A 680 -2.12 28.26 2.31
N ASN A 681 -1.50 29.02 1.42
CA ASN A 681 -0.23 29.72 1.60
C ASN A 681 -0.35 31.11 0.93
N SER A 682 0.78 31.80 0.73
CA SER A 682 0.85 33.11 0.06
C SER A 682 1.66 33.05 -1.24
N PHE A 683 1.60 31.94 -1.98
CA PHE A 683 2.27 31.82 -3.28
C PHE A 683 1.66 32.76 -4.32
N GLU A 684 2.51 33.42 -5.09
CA GLU A 684 2.12 34.43 -6.08
C GLU A 684 2.68 34.13 -7.49
N GLY A 685 2.29 34.95 -8.47
CA GLY A 685 2.71 34.79 -9.86
C GLY A 685 1.89 33.76 -10.63
N PHE A 686 2.48 33.20 -11.69
CA PHE A 686 1.80 32.29 -12.61
C PHE A 686 2.03 30.82 -12.23
N ILE A 687 1.08 29.95 -12.57
CA ILE A 687 1.30 28.50 -12.53
C ILE A 687 2.29 28.13 -13.66
N PRO A 688 3.46 27.54 -13.34
CA PRO A 688 4.46 27.17 -14.35
C PRO A 688 3.90 26.18 -15.38
N LEU A 689 4.22 26.37 -16.67
CA LEU A 689 3.75 25.48 -17.74
C LEU A 689 4.35 24.08 -17.61
N GLU A 690 5.58 23.99 -17.12
CA GLU A 690 6.34 22.76 -16.94
C GLU A 690 5.70 21.84 -15.87
N LEU A 691 5.04 22.44 -14.87
CA LEU A 691 4.28 21.70 -13.85
C LEU A 691 3.09 20.97 -14.48
N ALA A 692 2.39 21.63 -15.42
CA ALA A 692 1.26 21.08 -16.14
C ALA A 692 1.64 19.95 -17.13
N GLN A 693 2.94 19.78 -17.40
CA GLN A 693 3.49 18.80 -18.33
C GLN A 693 4.16 17.60 -17.63
N GLN A 694 4.13 17.54 -16.30
CA GLN A 694 4.72 16.41 -15.57
C GLN A 694 3.91 15.12 -15.84
N PRO A 695 4.55 14.05 -16.34
CA PRO A 695 3.84 12.87 -16.84
C PRO A 695 3.30 11.97 -15.72
N TYR A 696 3.86 12.04 -14.51
CA TYR A 696 3.46 11.20 -13.38
C TYR A 696 2.55 11.91 -12.36
N LEU A 697 2.38 13.23 -12.48
CA LEU A 697 1.58 14.00 -11.52
C LEU A 697 0.09 13.66 -11.66
N LEU A 698 -0.50 13.15 -10.57
CA LEU A 698 -1.90 12.71 -10.49
C LEU A 698 -2.76 13.69 -9.68
N TYR A 699 -2.19 14.29 -8.64
CA TYR A 699 -2.88 15.16 -7.69
C TYR A 699 -2.16 16.51 -7.60
N LEU A 700 -2.89 17.59 -7.88
CA LEU A 700 -2.39 18.96 -7.79
C LEU A 700 -3.37 19.83 -7.00
N ASP A 701 -2.91 20.37 -5.88
CA ASP A 701 -3.66 21.34 -5.08
C ASP A 701 -2.84 22.59 -4.82
N LEU A 702 -3.24 23.67 -5.47
CA LEU A 702 -2.69 25.03 -5.31
C LEU A 702 -3.77 26.00 -4.80
N SER A 703 -4.86 25.49 -4.23
CA SER A 703 -5.98 26.31 -3.77
C SER A 703 -5.59 27.27 -2.65
N GLN A 704 -6.33 28.36 -2.45
CA GLN A 704 -6.11 29.34 -1.38
C GLN A 704 -4.69 29.94 -1.42
N ASN A 705 -4.35 30.58 -2.53
CA ASN A 705 -3.08 31.29 -2.74
C ASN A 705 -3.34 32.62 -3.47
N HIS A 706 -2.29 33.32 -3.88
CA HIS A 706 -2.35 34.57 -4.64
C HIS A 706 -1.95 34.37 -6.12
N LEU A 707 -2.23 33.21 -6.70
CA LEU A 707 -1.83 32.88 -8.08
C LEU A 707 -2.67 33.67 -9.10
N THR A 708 -2.02 34.10 -10.17
CA THR A 708 -2.58 35.00 -11.20
C THR A 708 -2.41 34.43 -12.60
N GLY A 709 -3.07 35.05 -13.58
CA GLY A 709 -2.96 34.70 -15.00
C GLY A 709 -3.88 33.55 -15.42
N PHE A 710 -3.47 32.82 -16.47
CA PHE A 710 -4.29 31.76 -17.07
C PHE A 710 -3.93 30.40 -16.49
N VAL A 711 -4.94 29.53 -16.35
CA VAL A 711 -4.70 28.10 -16.07
C VAL A 711 -4.00 27.46 -17.28
N PRO A 712 -2.87 26.76 -17.11
CA PRO A 712 -2.13 26.14 -18.20
C PRO A 712 -2.90 24.95 -18.84
N SER A 713 -2.44 24.50 -20.01
CA SER A 713 -2.99 23.32 -20.68
C SER A 713 -2.46 22.02 -20.05
N PHE A 714 -3.35 21.05 -19.83
CA PHE A 714 -3.06 19.74 -19.23
C PHE A 714 -3.20 18.58 -20.24
N LEU A 715 -3.12 18.86 -21.55
CA LEU A 715 -3.36 17.89 -22.62
C LEU A 715 -2.53 16.60 -22.51
N ASN A 716 -1.28 16.71 -22.06
CA ASN A 716 -0.32 15.60 -21.96
C ASN A 716 -0.07 15.17 -20.50
N SER A 717 -0.96 15.56 -19.58
CA SER A 717 -0.82 15.28 -18.16
C SER A 717 -1.59 14.01 -17.75
N SER A 718 -1.10 13.36 -16.70
CA SER A 718 -1.81 12.28 -16.00
C SER A 718 -2.70 12.78 -14.86
N LEU A 719 -2.86 14.11 -14.71
CA LEU A 719 -3.63 14.74 -13.64
C LEU A 719 -5.08 14.26 -13.61
N LYS A 720 -5.46 13.72 -12.45
CA LYS A 720 -6.83 13.30 -12.14
C LYS A 720 -7.55 14.31 -11.25
N PHE A 721 -6.83 14.91 -10.30
CA PHE A 721 -7.40 15.81 -9.31
C PHE A 721 -6.70 17.16 -9.36
N ILE A 722 -7.45 18.20 -9.71
CA ILE A 722 -6.94 19.55 -9.92
C ILE A 722 -7.75 20.52 -9.04
N TYR A 723 -7.09 21.14 -8.07
CA TYR A 723 -7.66 22.14 -7.18
C TYR A 723 -6.90 23.46 -7.31
N LEU A 724 -7.59 24.48 -7.81
CA LEU A 724 -7.05 25.82 -8.02
C LEU A 724 -7.97 26.90 -7.43
N SER A 725 -8.89 26.51 -6.54
CA SER A 725 -9.88 27.43 -5.99
C SER A 725 -9.27 28.50 -5.08
N ASN A 726 -9.96 29.64 -4.92
CA ASN A 726 -9.51 30.76 -4.08
C ASN A 726 -8.13 31.29 -4.51
N ASN A 727 -8.05 31.78 -5.75
CA ASN A 727 -6.88 32.43 -6.35
C ASN A 727 -7.35 33.65 -7.18
N HIS A 728 -6.43 34.28 -7.91
CA HIS A 728 -6.69 35.42 -8.82
C HIS A 728 -6.55 35.02 -10.31
N LEU A 729 -6.94 33.80 -10.66
CA LEU A 729 -6.85 33.31 -12.04
C LEU A 729 -7.92 33.95 -12.92
N ILE A 730 -7.53 34.46 -14.09
CA ILE A 730 -8.40 35.29 -14.93
C ILE A 730 -9.06 34.53 -16.09
N GLY A 731 -8.57 33.32 -16.40
CA GLY A 731 -9.03 32.54 -17.54
C GLY A 731 -8.37 31.17 -17.64
N VAL A 732 -8.74 30.41 -18.67
CA VAL A 732 -8.20 29.06 -18.97
C VAL A 732 -7.53 29.03 -20.35
N SER A 733 -6.49 28.20 -20.50
CA SER A 733 -5.83 28.02 -21.80
C SER A 733 -6.73 27.35 -22.83
N LYS A 734 -6.56 27.70 -24.11
CA LYS A 734 -7.23 26.98 -25.22
C LYS A 734 -6.74 25.54 -25.29
N LYS A 735 -7.65 24.59 -25.55
CA LYS A 735 -7.37 23.15 -25.58
C LYS A 735 -6.71 22.72 -24.27
N MET A 736 -7.45 22.85 -23.19
CA MET A 736 -6.97 22.54 -21.85
C MET A 736 -6.91 21.03 -21.63
N PHE A 737 -7.88 20.30 -22.18
CA PHE A 737 -8.03 18.84 -22.07
C PHE A 737 -8.33 18.21 -23.43
N ASN A 738 -8.31 16.88 -23.49
CA ASN A 738 -8.80 16.09 -24.62
C ASN A 738 -9.60 14.88 -24.13
N GLY A 739 -10.21 14.13 -25.04
CA GLY A 739 -11.03 12.97 -24.70
C GLY A 739 -10.29 11.81 -24.00
N SER A 740 -8.95 11.80 -23.99
CA SER A 740 -8.12 10.84 -23.25
C SER A 740 -7.63 11.35 -21.89
N SER A 741 -7.88 12.62 -21.55
CA SER A 741 -7.46 13.20 -20.27
C SER A 741 -8.13 12.45 -19.10
N PRO A 742 -7.37 11.97 -18.10
CA PRO A 742 -7.90 11.15 -17.01
C PRO A 742 -8.57 11.97 -15.90
N VAL A 743 -8.93 13.23 -16.17
CA VAL A 743 -9.44 14.19 -15.19
C VAL A 743 -10.75 13.70 -14.55
N VAL A 744 -10.80 13.77 -13.22
CA VAL A 744 -11.93 13.33 -12.38
C VAL A 744 -12.50 14.49 -11.56
N MET A 745 -11.62 15.36 -11.05
CA MET A 745 -11.95 16.54 -10.26
C MET A 745 -11.31 17.79 -10.88
N LEU A 746 -12.12 18.81 -11.12
CA LEU A 746 -11.67 20.14 -11.50
C LEU A 746 -12.38 21.19 -10.64
N ASP A 747 -11.62 21.85 -9.76
CA ASP A 747 -12.09 22.95 -8.94
C ASP A 747 -11.36 24.25 -9.28
N LEU A 748 -12.09 25.19 -9.90
CA LEU A 748 -11.66 26.55 -10.25
C LEU A 748 -12.46 27.62 -9.49
N SER A 749 -13.09 27.24 -8.37
CA SER A 749 -14.00 28.13 -7.64
C SER A 749 -13.28 29.36 -7.06
N TYR A 750 -13.99 30.47 -6.88
CA TYR A 750 -13.48 31.70 -6.27
C TYR A 750 -12.20 32.19 -6.95
N ASN A 751 -12.31 32.47 -8.25
CA ASN A 751 -11.27 33.07 -9.08
C ASN A 751 -11.86 34.28 -9.83
N GLU A 752 -11.09 34.87 -10.73
CA GLU A 752 -11.49 36.03 -11.54
C GLU A 752 -11.85 35.63 -12.99
N ILE A 753 -12.20 34.35 -13.21
CA ILE A 753 -12.45 33.82 -14.56
C ILE A 753 -13.67 34.51 -15.18
N SER A 754 -13.46 35.19 -16.30
CA SER A 754 -14.52 35.94 -17.00
C SER A 754 -14.79 35.46 -18.43
N ASP A 755 -13.89 34.64 -18.99
CA ASP A 755 -14.01 34.04 -20.31
C ASP A 755 -15.25 33.13 -20.44
N ASN A 756 -15.75 32.98 -21.67
CA ASN A 756 -16.76 31.97 -21.97
C ASN A 756 -16.13 30.56 -21.85
N ILE A 757 -16.72 29.71 -21.01
CA ILE A 757 -16.23 28.35 -20.73
C ILE A 757 -16.52 27.33 -21.85
N GLN A 758 -17.18 27.74 -22.94
CA GLN A 758 -17.59 26.84 -24.02
C GLN A 758 -16.45 25.95 -24.55
N ASP A 759 -15.27 26.51 -24.80
CA ASP A 759 -14.10 25.75 -25.28
C ASP A 759 -13.65 24.69 -24.25
N MET A 760 -13.58 25.05 -22.97
CA MET A 760 -13.21 24.12 -21.89
C MET A 760 -14.25 23.00 -21.72
N ILE A 761 -15.54 23.32 -21.79
CA ILE A 761 -16.61 22.33 -21.72
C ILE A 761 -16.53 21.39 -22.94
N GLN A 762 -16.23 21.92 -24.12
CA GLN A 762 -16.06 21.12 -25.32
C GLN A 762 -14.88 20.16 -25.21
N ASP A 763 -13.77 20.57 -24.58
CA ASP A 763 -12.63 19.70 -24.30
C ASP A 763 -12.99 18.57 -23.32
N LEU A 764 -13.78 18.89 -22.29
CA LEU A 764 -14.20 17.98 -21.22
C LEU A 764 -15.36 17.06 -21.60
N SER A 765 -16.02 17.30 -22.72
CA SER A 765 -17.30 16.67 -23.09
C SER A 765 -17.23 15.14 -23.21
N HIS A 766 -16.04 14.59 -23.45
CA HIS A 766 -15.76 13.16 -23.55
C HIS A 766 -14.96 12.58 -22.37
N SER A 767 -14.64 13.40 -21.37
CA SER A 767 -13.89 12.98 -20.19
C SER A 767 -14.72 12.12 -19.23
N LYS A 768 -14.03 11.51 -18.26
CA LYS A 768 -14.66 10.80 -17.12
C LYS A 768 -14.83 11.71 -15.89
N LEU A 769 -14.92 13.03 -16.08
CA LEU A 769 -15.03 13.99 -14.99
C LEU A 769 -16.27 13.71 -14.12
N ASN A 770 -16.05 13.53 -12.81
CA ASN A 770 -17.12 13.33 -11.84
C ASN A 770 -17.50 14.64 -11.14
N PHE A 771 -16.55 15.56 -10.93
CA PHE A 771 -16.77 16.76 -10.14
C PHE A 771 -16.26 18.01 -10.87
N LEU A 772 -17.15 18.99 -11.08
CA LEU A 772 -16.84 20.27 -11.72
C LEU A 772 -17.32 21.44 -10.85
N PHE A 773 -16.37 22.27 -10.41
CA PHE A 773 -16.66 23.44 -9.60
C PHE A 773 -16.09 24.71 -10.25
N LEU A 774 -16.98 25.65 -10.60
CA LEU A 774 -16.67 26.96 -11.17
C LEU A 774 -17.30 28.10 -10.34
N LYS A 775 -17.68 27.80 -9.09
CA LYS A 775 -18.39 28.71 -8.19
C LYS A 775 -17.66 30.03 -8.03
N GLY A 776 -18.36 31.16 -7.89
CA GLY A 776 -17.74 32.42 -7.44
C GLY A 776 -16.77 33.04 -8.43
N ASN A 777 -17.08 32.98 -9.72
CA ASN A 777 -16.30 33.58 -10.80
C ASN A 777 -17.08 34.72 -11.48
N HIS A 778 -16.62 35.17 -12.64
CA HIS A 778 -17.26 36.23 -13.44
C HIS A 778 -17.80 35.74 -14.78
N ILE A 779 -18.07 34.44 -14.90
CA ILE A 779 -18.44 33.79 -16.16
C ILE A 779 -19.80 34.30 -16.63
N THR A 780 -19.88 34.68 -17.91
CA THR A 780 -21.08 35.24 -18.55
C THR A 780 -21.59 34.34 -19.67
N GLY A 781 -22.77 34.66 -20.22
CA GLY A 781 -23.38 33.93 -21.33
C GLY A 781 -24.34 32.85 -20.87
N ASP A 782 -24.67 31.94 -21.78
CA ASP A 782 -25.56 30.81 -21.51
C ASP A 782 -24.76 29.61 -20.99
N ILE A 783 -25.40 28.74 -20.21
CA ILE A 783 -24.78 27.46 -19.82
C ILE A 783 -24.64 26.59 -21.09
N PRO A 784 -23.42 26.17 -21.49
CA PRO A 784 -23.21 25.42 -22.72
C PRO A 784 -23.96 24.09 -22.73
N LYS A 785 -24.63 23.75 -23.83
CA LYS A 785 -25.38 22.49 -23.95
C LYS A 785 -24.45 21.28 -24.03
N GLU A 786 -23.20 21.50 -24.40
CA GLU A 786 -22.12 20.52 -24.47
C GLU A 786 -21.84 19.87 -23.10
N LEU A 787 -22.16 20.54 -21.98
CA LEU A 787 -22.13 19.94 -20.63
C LEU A 787 -22.93 18.64 -20.56
N CYS A 788 -24.02 18.54 -21.34
CA CYS A 788 -24.88 17.36 -21.36
C CYS A 788 -24.22 16.12 -21.96
N GLN A 789 -23.04 16.25 -22.58
CA GLN A 789 -22.25 15.13 -23.07
C GLN A 789 -21.43 14.45 -21.94
N MET A 790 -21.26 15.11 -20.79
CA MET A 790 -20.46 14.64 -19.66
C MET A 790 -21.21 13.58 -18.85
N LYS A 791 -21.18 12.33 -19.32
CA LYS A 791 -21.97 11.20 -18.79
C LYS A 791 -21.52 10.66 -17.42
N TYR A 792 -20.49 11.23 -16.82
CA TYR A 792 -19.94 10.78 -15.53
C TYR A 792 -20.11 11.82 -14.43
N LEU A 793 -20.67 12.99 -14.74
CA LEU A 793 -20.77 14.09 -13.80
C LEU A 793 -21.74 13.75 -12.65
N THR A 794 -21.25 13.93 -11.43
CA THR A 794 -21.97 13.66 -10.19
C THR A 794 -22.25 14.95 -9.42
N ILE A 795 -21.32 15.91 -9.43
CA ILE A 795 -21.51 17.25 -8.84
C ILE A 795 -21.15 18.34 -9.85
N LEU A 796 -22.04 19.32 -9.97
CA LEU A 796 -21.86 20.53 -10.76
C LEU A 796 -22.15 21.76 -9.90
N ASP A 797 -21.16 22.63 -9.72
CA ASP A 797 -21.34 23.92 -9.04
C ASP A 797 -20.93 25.06 -9.98
N LEU A 798 -21.94 25.79 -10.48
CA LEU A 798 -21.78 26.99 -11.29
C LEU A 798 -22.27 28.25 -10.55
N SER A 799 -22.47 28.15 -9.23
CA SER A 799 -23.10 29.20 -8.45
C SER A 799 -22.25 30.47 -8.38
N HIS A 800 -22.87 31.60 -8.01
CA HIS A 800 -22.18 32.88 -7.85
C HIS A 800 -21.41 33.31 -9.12
N ASN A 801 -22.09 33.31 -10.26
CA ASN A 801 -21.56 33.73 -11.56
C ASN A 801 -22.52 34.73 -12.24
N LYS A 802 -22.37 34.97 -13.54
CA LYS A 802 -23.20 35.89 -14.33
C LYS A 802 -23.90 35.19 -15.49
N PHE A 803 -24.18 33.89 -15.40
CA PHE A 803 -24.91 33.15 -16.44
C PHE A 803 -26.31 33.72 -16.64
N SER A 804 -26.74 33.92 -17.89
CA SER A 804 -27.96 34.71 -18.24
C SER A 804 -28.99 33.99 -19.13
N GLY A 805 -28.69 32.74 -19.50
CA GLY A 805 -29.52 31.90 -20.38
C GLY A 805 -30.60 31.12 -19.64
N GLU A 806 -31.22 30.17 -20.33
CA GLU A 806 -32.10 29.16 -19.73
C GLU A 806 -31.30 27.99 -19.17
N ILE A 807 -31.87 27.25 -18.22
CA ILE A 807 -31.28 26.00 -17.75
C ILE A 807 -31.43 24.94 -18.86
N PRO A 808 -30.34 24.27 -19.31
CA PRO A 808 -30.44 23.25 -20.33
C PRO A 808 -31.35 22.08 -19.90
N SER A 809 -32.40 21.78 -20.68
CA SER A 809 -33.31 20.65 -20.39
C SER A 809 -32.60 19.30 -20.37
N CYS A 810 -31.49 19.18 -21.09
CA CYS A 810 -30.68 17.96 -21.12
C CYS A 810 -30.01 17.61 -19.78
N PHE A 811 -29.97 18.52 -18.79
CA PHE A 811 -29.56 18.15 -17.43
C PHE A 811 -30.41 17.03 -16.85
N GLY A 812 -31.69 16.95 -17.23
CA GLY A 812 -32.58 15.87 -16.78
C GLY A 812 -32.24 14.47 -17.27
N ILE A 813 -31.45 14.34 -18.33
CA ILE A 813 -31.01 13.02 -18.86
C ILE A 813 -29.56 12.70 -18.48
N MET A 814 -28.91 13.57 -17.72
CA MET A 814 -27.59 13.31 -17.16
C MET A 814 -27.71 12.40 -15.92
N PRO A 815 -26.70 11.60 -15.60
CA PRO A 815 -26.81 10.62 -14.52
C PRO A 815 -26.91 11.26 -13.14
N PHE A 816 -26.08 12.27 -12.83
CA PHE A 816 -25.95 12.89 -11.49
C PHE A 816 -26.12 11.87 -10.35
N ASP A 817 -25.43 10.74 -10.50
CA ASP A 817 -25.48 9.61 -9.59
C ASP A 817 -24.06 9.07 -9.32
N ASN A 818 -23.98 8.17 -8.36
CA ASN A 818 -22.73 7.55 -7.90
C ASN A 818 -22.47 6.15 -8.50
N ASN A 819 -23.26 5.69 -9.47
CA ASN A 819 -23.06 4.36 -10.07
C ASN A 819 -21.80 4.31 -10.93
N ASN A 820 -21.54 5.43 -11.62
CA ASN A 820 -20.52 5.58 -12.66
C ASN A 820 -19.30 6.39 -12.19
N LEU A 821 -19.02 6.38 -10.88
CA LEU A 821 -17.76 6.93 -10.36
C LEU A 821 -16.56 6.27 -11.03
N ASP A 822 -15.47 7.03 -11.20
CA ASP A 822 -14.20 6.47 -11.65
C ASP A 822 -13.83 5.22 -10.85
N SER A 823 -13.34 4.18 -11.54
CA SER A 823 -13.03 2.89 -10.93
C SER A 823 -12.02 3.00 -9.79
N SER A 824 -11.09 3.97 -9.88
CA SER A 824 -10.10 4.24 -8.83
C SER A 824 -10.79 4.75 -7.56
N LEU A 825 -11.73 5.70 -7.69
CA LEU A 825 -12.50 6.23 -6.55
C LEU A 825 -13.44 5.19 -5.94
N LYS A 826 -14.05 4.34 -6.78
CA LYS A 826 -15.00 3.31 -6.33
C LYS A 826 -14.32 2.18 -5.56
N LEU A 827 -13.18 1.69 -6.07
CA LEU A 827 -12.39 0.64 -5.43
C LEU A 827 -11.82 1.10 -4.08
N LEU A 828 -11.41 2.37 -3.99
CA LEU A 828 -10.70 2.94 -2.84
C LEU A 828 -11.57 3.82 -1.94
N LYS A 829 -12.90 3.77 -2.12
CA LYS A 829 -13.88 4.54 -1.32
C LYS A 829 -13.53 6.03 -1.24
N GLY A 830 -13.28 6.67 -2.38
CA GLY A 830 -12.95 8.09 -2.48
C GLY A 830 -11.51 8.44 -2.09
N SER A 831 -10.60 7.47 -2.14
CA SER A 831 -9.18 7.66 -1.83
C SER A 831 -8.28 7.23 -2.99
N PHE A 832 -7.00 7.56 -2.95
CA PHE A 832 -5.96 6.94 -3.77
C PHE A 832 -4.75 6.57 -2.92
N PHE A 833 -3.97 5.59 -3.37
CA PHE A 833 -2.75 5.15 -2.68
C PHE A 833 -1.54 5.81 -3.30
N ILE A 834 -0.56 6.12 -2.46
CA ILE A 834 0.81 6.36 -2.88
C ILE A 834 1.63 5.21 -2.26
N ASP A 835 2.19 4.36 -3.12
CA ASP A 835 2.93 3.18 -2.70
C ASP A 835 4.31 3.60 -2.18
N LEU A 836 4.51 3.58 -0.86
CA LEU A 836 5.83 3.69 -0.25
C LEU A 836 6.67 2.49 -0.70
N HIS A 837 7.46 2.63 -1.76
CA HIS A 837 8.32 1.56 -2.26
C HIS A 837 9.56 1.45 -1.39
N VAL A 838 9.57 0.53 -0.43
CA VAL A 838 10.85 0.03 0.11
C VAL A 838 11.29 -1.14 -0.76
N THR A 839 12.15 -0.86 -1.74
CA THR A 839 12.82 -1.93 -2.49
C THR A 839 13.94 -2.51 -1.62
N GLU A 840 13.70 -3.67 -1.00
CA GLU A 840 14.80 -4.53 -0.55
C GLU A 840 15.19 -5.49 -1.68
N ALA A 841 16.26 -5.13 -2.39
CA ALA A 841 17.01 -6.10 -3.18
C ALA A 841 17.91 -6.93 -2.24
N THR A 842 17.49 -8.18 -2.03
CA THR A 842 18.31 -9.38 -1.74
C THR A 842 19.09 -9.51 -0.43
N SER A 843 18.70 -10.48 0.40
CA SER A 843 19.63 -11.41 1.07
C SER A 843 18.89 -12.68 1.52
N ARG A 844 19.23 -13.82 0.91
CA ARG A 844 18.81 -15.16 1.35
C ARG A 844 19.45 -15.45 2.72
N ARG A 845 18.68 -15.31 3.79
CA ARG A 845 18.70 -16.07 5.07
C ARG A 845 18.21 -15.18 6.20
N THR A 846 16.91 -15.09 6.36
CA THR A 846 16.19 -15.04 7.64
C THR A 846 14.71 -14.95 7.30
N VAL A 847 13.93 -15.89 7.81
CA VAL A 847 12.47 -15.82 7.76
C VAL A 847 12.06 -14.81 8.82
N VAL A 848 12.01 -13.53 8.45
CA VAL A 848 11.20 -12.52 9.13
C VAL A 848 10.44 -11.78 8.04
N PRO A 849 9.15 -12.08 7.83
CA PRO A 849 8.33 -11.23 6.98
C PRO A 849 8.06 -9.94 7.76
N ARG A 850 8.45 -8.78 7.20
CA ARG A 850 7.68 -7.52 7.16
C ARG A 850 8.59 -6.31 6.96
N ALA A 851 8.69 -5.84 5.72
CA ALA A 851 8.42 -4.44 5.48
C ALA A 851 6.90 -4.31 5.42
N SER A 852 6.26 -3.84 6.49
CA SER A 852 4.90 -3.34 6.38
C SER A 852 4.96 -2.10 5.49
N VAL A 853 4.69 -2.27 4.20
CA VAL A 853 4.44 -1.18 3.26
C VAL A 853 3.22 -0.42 3.79
N SER A 854 3.42 0.69 4.50
CA SER A 854 2.29 1.56 4.83
C SER A 854 1.94 2.34 3.57
N SER A 855 1.12 1.76 2.67
CA SER A 855 0.56 2.54 1.58
C SER A 855 -0.30 3.65 2.19
N LYS A 856 0.06 4.91 1.94
CA LYS A 856 -0.66 6.04 2.53
C LYS A 856 -1.94 6.25 1.72
N GLN A 857 -3.06 5.84 2.29
CA GLN A 857 -4.38 6.09 1.70
C GLN A 857 -4.70 7.57 1.85
N GLN A 858 -4.80 8.28 0.73
CA GLN A 858 -5.14 9.69 0.73
C GLN A 858 -6.56 9.93 0.25
N LYS A 859 -7.32 10.76 0.97
CA LYS A 859 -8.73 11.03 0.69
C LYS A 859 -8.88 12.22 -0.25
N VAL A 860 -9.73 12.05 -1.26
CA VAL A 860 -10.17 13.13 -2.15
C VAL A 860 -11.22 13.96 -1.42
N THR A 861 -11.16 15.28 -1.56
CA THR A 861 -12.01 16.24 -0.86
C THR A 861 -12.76 17.15 -1.83
N ALA A 862 -13.98 17.58 -1.50
CA ALA A 862 -14.70 18.58 -2.29
C ALA A 862 -15.56 19.48 -1.40
N SER A 863 -15.58 20.77 -1.69
CA SER A 863 -16.43 21.73 -1.00
C SER A 863 -17.71 21.95 -1.81
N PHE A 864 -18.88 21.67 -1.23
CA PHE A 864 -20.15 21.81 -1.93
C PHE A 864 -21.28 22.28 -1.00
N THR A 865 -22.14 23.17 -1.51
CA THR A 865 -23.26 23.74 -0.75
C THR A 865 -24.45 22.77 -0.75
N SER A 866 -24.90 22.38 0.44
CA SER A 866 -26.12 21.58 0.62
C SER A 866 -26.76 21.96 1.96
N LYS A 867 -28.08 21.82 2.10
CA LYS A 867 -28.78 22.09 3.36
C LYS A 867 -28.44 23.47 3.95
N LYS A 868 -28.36 24.49 3.10
CA LYS A 868 -28.00 25.91 3.41
C LYS A 868 -26.57 26.15 3.93
N ASN A 869 -25.70 25.15 4.00
CA ASN A 869 -24.31 25.29 4.43
C ASN A 869 -23.33 24.77 3.38
N THR A 870 -22.12 25.32 3.36
CA THR A 870 -21.00 24.77 2.59
C THR A 870 -20.33 23.67 3.43
N TYR A 871 -20.27 22.44 2.90
CA TYR A 871 -19.61 21.32 3.56
C TYR A 871 -18.40 20.83 2.78
N ILE A 872 -17.35 20.39 3.49
CA ILE A 872 -16.21 19.67 2.90
C ILE A 872 -16.53 18.17 2.99
N TYR A 873 -16.83 17.57 1.85
CA TYR A 873 -17.02 16.12 1.71
C TYR A 873 -15.67 15.46 1.44
N MET A 874 -15.38 14.33 2.08
CA MET A 874 -14.10 13.62 1.94
C MET A 874 -14.27 12.11 1.86
N GLY A 875 -13.43 11.45 1.07
CA GLY A 875 -13.37 9.98 1.00
C GLY A 875 -14.71 9.36 0.62
N SER A 876 -15.15 8.36 1.40
CA SER A 876 -16.39 7.63 1.12
C SER A 876 -17.62 8.54 1.08
N THR A 877 -17.70 9.56 1.94
CA THR A 877 -18.82 10.51 1.98
C THR A 877 -18.97 11.26 0.65
N LEU A 878 -17.85 11.67 0.03
CA LEU A 878 -17.87 12.32 -1.28
C LEU A 878 -18.42 11.40 -2.36
N THR A 879 -18.12 10.10 -2.30
CA THR A 879 -18.65 9.10 -3.26
C THR A 879 -20.16 8.86 -3.14
N TYR A 880 -20.79 9.30 -2.04
CA TYR A 880 -22.24 9.23 -1.91
C TYR A 880 -22.95 10.50 -2.37
N MET A 881 -22.24 11.63 -2.49
CA MET A 881 -22.84 12.93 -2.76
C MET A 881 -23.16 13.11 -4.24
N SER A 882 -24.32 13.68 -4.55
CA SER A 882 -24.70 14.13 -5.90
C SER A 882 -25.47 15.45 -5.83
N GLY A 883 -25.17 16.40 -6.72
CA GLY A 883 -25.84 17.68 -6.64
C GLY A 883 -25.55 18.67 -7.76
N ILE A 884 -26.46 19.63 -7.89
CA ILE A 884 -26.38 20.74 -8.83
C ILE A 884 -26.60 22.04 -8.05
N ASP A 885 -25.65 22.96 -8.11
CA ASP A 885 -25.80 24.33 -7.61
C ASP A 885 -25.61 25.34 -8.75
N LEU A 886 -26.71 26.01 -9.11
CA LEU A 886 -26.73 27.09 -10.11
C LEU A 886 -27.11 28.44 -9.46
N SER A 887 -27.08 28.52 -8.13
CA SER A 887 -27.59 29.68 -7.39
C SER A 887 -26.78 30.95 -7.64
N GLN A 888 -27.39 32.11 -7.36
CA GLN A 888 -26.74 33.41 -7.55
C GLN A 888 -26.19 33.61 -8.96
N ASN A 889 -27.08 33.50 -9.94
CA ASN A 889 -26.83 33.78 -11.35
C ASN A 889 -27.94 34.70 -11.89
N LYS A 890 -28.02 34.88 -13.21
CA LYS A 890 -29.06 35.63 -13.92
C LYS A 890 -29.89 34.72 -14.82
N LEU A 891 -30.02 33.44 -14.47
CA LEU A 891 -30.71 32.44 -15.29
C LEU A 891 -32.19 32.78 -15.37
N LYS A 892 -32.77 32.61 -16.57
CA LYS A 892 -34.15 33.00 -16.90
C LYS A 892 -34.91 31.83 -17.53
N GLY A 893 -36.17 32.07 -17.90
CA GLY A 893 -37.04 31.06 -18.49
C GLY A 893 -37.64 30.15 -17.43
N ASN A 894 -38.21 29.02 -17.84
CA ASN A 894 -38.85 28.07 -16.94
C ASN A 894 -37.85 27.03 -16.43
N ILE A 895 -38.12 26.45 -15.26
CA ILE A 895 -37.41 25.24 -14.81
C ILE A 895 -37.81 24.08 -15.74
N PRO A 896 -36.85 23.41 -16.42
CA PRO A 896 -37.17 22.30 -17.32
C PRO A 896 -37.82 21.11 -16.59
N PHE A 897 -38.91 20.58 -17.15
CA PHE A 897 -39.59 19.39 -16.62
C PHE A 897 -38.66 18.17 -16.51
N ASP A 898 -37.69 18.04 -17.43
CA ASP A 898 -36.74 16.94 -17.48
C ASP A 898 -35.86 16.85 -16.23
N ILE A 899 -35.61 17.94 -15.49
CA ILE A 899 -34.84 17.88 -14.22
C ILE A 899 -35.47 16.90 -13.24
N GLY A 900 -36.80 16.75 -13.24
CA GLY A 900 -37.50 15.75 -12.43
C GLY A 900 -37.17 14.28 -12.78
N LYS A 901 -36.35 14.00 -13.79
CA LYS A 901 -35.84 12.63 -14.07
C LYS A 901 -34.61 12.28 -13.23
N LEU A 902 -34.01 13.23 -12.51
CA LEU A 902 -32.83 13.04 -11.67
C LEU A 902 -33.15 12.34 -10.34
N THR A 903 -33.65 11.12 -10.39
CA THR A 903 -34.18 10.37 -9.23
C THR A 903 -33.20 10.14 -8.07
N ARG A 904 -31.90 10.34 -8.30
CA ARG A 904 -30.81 10.10 -7.33
C ARG A 904 -30.09 11.36 -6.86
N ILE A 905 -30.54 12.55 -7.26
CA ILE A 905 -29.92 13.80 -6.83
C ILE A 905 -30.18 14.06 -5.34
N GLN A 906 -29.14 14.42 -4.59
CA GLN A 906 -29.27 14.72 -3.16
C GLN A 906 -29.47 16.22 -2.88
N ALA A 907 -28.86 17.08 -3.69
CA ALA A 907 -28.97 18.52 -3.51
C ALA A 907 -29.20 19.25 -4.84
N LEU A 908 -30.23 20.09 -4.88
CA LEU A 908 -30.55 20.96 -6.00
C LEU A 908 -30.77 22.39 -5.50
N ASN A 909 -29.91 23.30 -5.95
CA ASN A 909 -29.99 24.72 -5.59
C ASN A 909 -30.07 25.58 -6.86
N LEU A 910 -31.23 26.21 -7.06
CA LEU A 910 -31.53 27.12 -8.17
C LEU A 910 -31.86 28.54 -7.67
N SER A 911 -31.57 28.82 -6.39
CA SER A 911 -31.96 30.06 -5.74
C SER A 911 -31.26 31.30 -6.32
N HIS A 912 -31.80 32.49 -6.06
CA HIS A 912 -31.21 33.76 -6.50
C HIS A 912 -30.93 33.80 -8.01
N ASN A 913 -32.00 33.63 -8.80
CA ASN A 913 -31.99 33.73 -10.25
C ASN A 913 -33.23 34.52 -10.74
N ASP A 914 -33.40 34.63 -12.06
CA ASP A 914 -34.55 35.25 -12.71
C ASP A 914 -35.54 34.21 -13.27
N LEU A 915 -35.61 33.01 -12.68
CA LEU A 915 -36.45 31.91 -13.19
C LEU A 915 -37.93 32.21 -13.04
N THR A 916 -38.72 31.82 -14.04
CA THR A 916 -40.16 32.08 -14.17
C THR A 916 -40.94 30.77 -14.36
N GLY A 917 -42.25 30.85 -14.59
CA GLY A 917 -43.09 29.67 -14.79
C GLY A 917 -43.49 28.98 -13.49
N GLN A 918 -43.85 27.70 -13.56
CA GLN A 918 -44.31 26.90 -12.41
C GLN A 918 -43.21 25.95 -11.92
N ILE A 919 -43.28 25.55 -10.65
CA ILE A 919 -42.47 24.43 -10.13
C ILE A 919 -42.96 23.13 -10.81
N PRO A 920 -42.11 22.36 -11.50
CA PRO A 920 -42.57 21.17 -12.22
C PRO A 920 -43.09 20.06 -11.30
N ASP A 921 -44.25 19.50 -11.61
CA ASP A 921 -44.80 18.31 -10.94
C ASP A 921 -43.83 17.11 -10.94
N SER A 922 -42.95 17.02 -11.95
CA SER A 922 -41.95 15.96 -12.06
C SER A 922 -40.93 15.96 -10.93
N PHE A 923 -40.80 17.06 -10.16
CA PHE A 923 -39.91 17.10 -9.00
C PHE A 923 -40.33 16.10 -7.92
N SER A 924 -41.57 15.60 -7.96
CA SER A 924 -42.02 14.48 -7.11
C SER A 924 -41.19 13.21 -7.28
N ASN A 925 -40.51 13.03 -8.42
CA ASN A 925 -39.63 11.88 -8.67
C ASN A 925 -38.23 12.02 -8.04
N LEU A 926 -37.86 13.17 -7.47
CA LEU A 926 -36.55 13.42 -6.88
C LEU A 926 -36.42 12.81 -5.47
N VAL A 927 -36.76 11.52 -5.36
CA VAL A 927 -37.04 10.86 -4.07
C VAL A 927 -35.87 10.78 -3.10
N HIS A 928 -34.63 10.95 -3.57
CA HIS A 928 -33.41 10.97 -2.73
C HIS A 928 -32.93 12.39 -2.38
N THR A 929 -33.65 13.44 -2.79
CA THR A 929 -33.23 14.81 -2.51
C THR A 929 -33.39 15.16 -1.04
N GLU A 930 -32.30 15.64 -0.46
CA GLU A 930 -32.21 16.10 0.93
C GLU A 930 -32.30 17.63 1.02
N SER A 931 -31.88 18.35 -0.02
CA SER A 931 -31.86 19.81 -0.06
C SER A 931 -32.40 20.33 -1.38
N LEU A 932 -33.50 21.08 -1.34
CA LEU A 932 -34.10 21.75 -2.50
C LEU A 932 -34.28 23.24 -2.21
N ASP A 933 -33.54 24.09 -2.92
CA ASP A 933 -33.65 25.55 -2.78
C ASP A 933 -34.00 26.21 -4.12
N LEU A 934 -35.18 26.83 -4.15
CA LEU A 934 -35.75 27.56 -5.29
C LEU A 934 -36.04 29.03 -4.94
N SER A 935 -35.55 29.49 -3.78
CA SER A 935 -35.87 30.81 -3.25
C SER A 935 -35.28 31.95 -4.09
N PHE A 936 -35.82 33.16 -3.94
CA PHE A 936 -35.36 34.35 -4.68
C PHE A 936 -35.38 34.13 -6.20
N ASN A 937 -36.56 33.86 -6.73
CA ASN A 937 -36.85 33.73 -8.16
C ASN A 937 -38.18 34.45 -8.49
N LYS A 938 -38.68 34.27 -9.71
CA LYS A 938 -39.96 34.80 -10.18
C LYS A 938 -40.95 33.67 -10.49
N LEU A 939 -40.85 32.55 -9.77
CA LEU A 939 -41.72 31.38 -9.94
C LEU A 939 -43.15 31.72 -9.54
N SER A 940 -44.13 31.08 -10.19
CA SER A 940 -45.56 31.35 -10.06
C SER A 940 -46.38 30.06 -10.09
N GLY A 941 -47.70 30.15 -9.89
CA GLY A 941 -48.56 28.95 -9.79
C GLY A 941 -48.52 28.34 -8.39
N GLN A 942 -48.88 27.06 -8.27
CA GLN A 942 -48.95 26.37 -6.97
C GLN A 942 -47.66 25.60 -6.69
N ILE A 943 -47.37 25.36 -5.40
CA ILE A 943 -46.40 24.33 -5.00
C ILE A 943 -47.07 22.97 -5.25
N PRO A 944 -46.53 22.09 -6.12
CA PRO A 944 -47.19 20.83 -6.44
C PRO A 944 -47.42 19.97 -5.21
N SER A 945 -48.67 19.57 -4.96
CA SER A 945 -49.02 18.71 -3.82
C SER A 945 -48.33 17.35 -3.87
N LYS A 946 -47.98 16.88 -5.08
CA LYS A 946 -47.21 15.65 -5.32
C LYS A 946 -45.82 15.66 -4.68
N LEU A 947 -45.26 16.80 -4.28
CA LEU A 947 -43.96 16.86 -3.61
C LEU A 947 -43.99 16.29 -2.19
N ASN A 948 -45.18 16.06 -1.61
CA ASN A 948 -45.30 15.46 -0.28
C ASN A 948 -44.73 14.03 -0.19
N ILE A 949 -44.41 13.38 -1.31
CA ILE A 949 -43.77 12.06 -1.33
C ILE A 949 -42.25 12.11 -1.12
N LEU A 950 -41.63 13.30 -1.11
CA LEU A 950 -40.19 13.47 -0.93
C LEU A 950 -39.80 13.32 0.54
N THR A 951 -39.69 12.09 1.03
CA THR A 951 -39.48 11.79 2.46
C THR A 951 -38.06 12.04 2.96
N PHE A 952 -37.07 12.12 2.06
CA PHE A 952 -35.67 12.42 2.41
C PHE A 952 -35.37 13.92 2.51
N LEU A 953 -36.33 14.77 2.12
CA LEU A 953 -36.14 16.22 2.06
C LEU A 953 -36.00 16.81 3.46
N GLN A 954 -34.81 17.33 3.77
CA GLN A 954 -34.48 17.95 5.06
C GLN A 954 -34.55 19.47 5.01
N VAL A 955 -34.26 20.04 3.84
CA VAL A 955 -34.31 21.49 3.61
C VAL A 955 -35.09 21.78 2.35
N LEU A 956 -36.14 22.58 2.50
CA LEU A 956 -36.89 23.19 1.41
C LEU A 956 -36.90 24.71 1.58
N SER A 957 -36.65 25.44 0.49
CA SER A 957 -36.88 26.88 0.44
C SER A 957 -37.50 27.27 -0.89
N VAL A 958 -38.67 27.90 -0.84
CA VAL A 958 -39.37 28.50 -1.99
C VAL A 958 -39.71 29.97 -1.72
N ALA A 959 -39.09 30.55 -0.69
CA ALA A 959 -39.29 31.93 -0.26
C ALA A 959 -38.95 32.93 -1.38
N HIS A 960 -39.49 34.15 -1.29
CA HIS A 960 -39.21 35.24 -2.23
C HIS A 960 -39.51 34.83 -3.69
N ASN A 961 -40.76 34.48 -3.95
CA ASN A 961 -41.29 34.11 -5.27
C ASN A 961 -42.72 34.68 -5.45
N ASN A 962 -43.39 34.35 -6.56
CA ASN A 962 -44.77 34.73 -6.84
C ASN A 962 -45.74 33.52 -6.78
N LEU A 963 -45.49 32.59 -5.86
CA LEU A 963 -46.29 31.37 -5.69
C LEU A 963 -47.66 31.66 -5.05
N SER A 964 -48.61 30.78 -5.31
CA SER A 964 -50.03 30.93 -4.98
C SER A 964 -50.68 29.63 -4.51
N GLY A 965 -51.80 29.71 -3.80
CA GLY A 965 -52.56 28.54 -3.36
C GLY A 965 -52.07 27.91 -2.04
N PRO A 966 -52.64 26.76 -1.65
CA PRO A 966 -52.31 26.12 -0.38
C PRO A 966 -50.90 25.51 -0.37
N ILE A 967 -50.21 25.61 0.76
CA ILE A 967 -48.97 24.85 1.02
C ILE A 967 -49.33 23.35 1.12
N PRO A 968 -48.60 22.43 0.44
CA PRO A 968 -48.82 21.00 0.57
C PRO A 968 -48.66 20.51 2.01
N GLU A 969 -49.59 19.66 2.47
CA GLU A 969 -49.53 19.03 3.79
C GLU A 969 -49.04 17.56 3.69
N GLY A 970 -48.32 17.10 4.73
CA GLY A 970 -47.87 15.71 4.87
C GLY A 970 -46.35 15.49 4.75
N ALA A 971 -45.88 14.35 5.29
CA ALA A 971 -44.47 13.95 5.36
C ALA A 971 -43.56 15.08 5.89
N GLN A 972 -42.50 15.44 5.16
CA GLN A 972 -41.51 16.44 5.56
C GLN A 972 -42.05 17.89 5.46
N PHE A 973 -43.13 18.16 4.72
CA PHE A 973 -43.65 19.52 4.56
C PHE A 973 -44.17 20.13 5.87
N ASN A 974 -44.60 19.29 6.81
CA ASN A 974 -45.05 19.73 8.13
C ASN A 974 -43.88 20.18 9.04
N THR A 975 -42.63 19.88 8.67
CA THR A 975 -41.44 20.20 9.46
C THR A 975 -40.81 21.54 9.07
N PHE A 976 -41.14 22.08 7.90
CA PHE A 976 -40.60 23.33 7.41
C PHE A 976 -41.25 24.54 8.10
N THR A 977 -40.49 25.61 8.25
CA THR A 977 -40.92 26.81 8.98
C THR A 977 -41.44 27.89 8.05
N ASN A 978 -42.01 28.96 8.60
CA ASN A 978 -42.45 30.13 7.83
C ASN A 978 -41.36 30.70 6.90
N THR A 979 -40.09 30.64 7.31
CA THR A 979 -38.94 31.11 6.51
C THR A 979 -38.77 30.37 5.18
N SER A 980 -39.26 29.13 5.06
CA SER A 980 -39.21 28.38 3.80
C SER A 980 -40.19 28.92 2.75
N TYR A 981 -41.18 29.72 3.14
CA TYR A 981 -42.31 30.15 2.31
C TYR A 981 -42.55 31.66 2.28
N GLU A 982 -41.75 32.44 3.04
CA GLU A 982 -41.93 33.88 3.19
C GLU A 982 -41.88 34.62 1.85
N ASP A 983 -42.45 35.83 1.83
CA ASP A 983 -42.49 36.71 0.66
C ASP A 983 -43.03 36.07 -0.62
N ASN A 984 -44.06 35.23 -0.46
CA ASN A 984 -44.95 34.75 -1.51
C ASN A 984 -46.38 35.28 -1.25
N PRO A 985 -46.82 36.34 -1.94
CA PRO A 985 -48.02 37.09 -1.55
C PRO A 985 -49.32 36.29 -1.68
N PHE A 986 -49.36 35.24 -2.49
CA PHE A 986 -50.57 34.45 -2.79
C PHE A 986 -50.58 33.05 -2.16
N LEU A 987 -49.52 32.63 -1.44
CA LEU A 987 -49.52 31.38 -0.68
C LEU A 987 -50.39 31.48 0.57
N CYS A 988 -50.93 30.35 1.03
CA CYS A 988 -51.75 30.25 2.23
C CYS A 988 -51.64 28.85 2.86
N GLY A 989 -52.04 28.71 4.13
CA GLY A 989 -51.97 27.46 4.89
C GLY A 989 -50.75 27.40 5.84
N PRO A 990 -50.75 26.49 6.84
CA PRO A 990 -49.64 26.34 7.77
C PRO A 990 -48.31 26.05 7.03
N PRO A 991 -47.16 26.59 7.48
CA PRO A 991 -46.94 27.38 8.69
C PRO A 991 -47.23 28.90 8.55
N LEU A 992 -47.77 29.37 7.42
CA LEU A 992 -48.11 30.79 7.23
C LEU A 992 -49.39 31.15 8.00
N ALA A 993 -49.45 32.39 8.51
CA ALA A 993 -50.64 32.90 9.20
C ALA A 993 -51.84 33.15 8.27
N LYS A 994 -51.64 33.10 6.95
CA LYS A 994 -52.66 33.40 5.93
C LYS A 994 -53.53 32.17 5.65
N SER A 995 -54.83 32.27 5.89
CA SER A 995 -55.80 31.18 5.65
C SER A 995 -56.22 31.08 4.18
N CYS A 996 -56.41 29.85 3.67
CA CYS A 996 -56.83 29.58 2.29
C CYS A 996 -58.34 29.72 2.06
N HIS A 997 -59.12 30.07 3.09
CA HIS A 997 -60.57 30.24 3.00
C HIS A 997 -60.98 31.71 3.15
N GLN A 998 -60.81 32.50 2.08
CA GLN A 998 -61.52 33.78 1.94
C GLN A 998 -62.13 33.92 0.53
N ALA A 999 -63.43 34.26 0.48
CA ALA A 999 -64.24 34.45 -0.72
C ALA A 999 -63.90 35.78 -1.45
N PRO A 1000 -64.23 35.92 -2.75
CA PRO A 1000 -63.79 37.06 -3.54
C PRO A 1000 -64.59 38.33 -3.20
N THR A 1001 -63.90 39.38 -2.73
CA THR A 1001 -64.51 40.69 -2.52
C THR A 1001 -64.40 41.54 -3.79
N ILE A 1002 -65.55 41.98 -4.28
CA ILE A 1002 -65.75 42.90 -5.41
C ILE A 1002 -65.03 44.23 -5.14
N ILE A 1003 -64.30 44.71 -6.14
CA ILE A 1003 -63.65 46.03 -6.18
C ILE A 1003 -64.71 47.12 -6.46
N PRO A 1004 -64.74 48.24 -5.70
CA PRO A 1004 -65.19 49.52 -6.21
C PRO A 1004 -63.98 50.42 -6.57
N HIS A 1005 -64.11 51.12 -7.70
CA HIS A 1005 -63.13 52.06 -8.21
C HIS A 1005 -63.17 53.43 -7.48
N LYS A 1006 -61.98 53.89 -7.03
CA LYS A 1006 -61.43 55.27 -6.92
C LYS A 1006 -62.01 56.26 -5.87
N PRO A 1007 -61.24 57.31 -5.43
CA PRO A 1007 -59.94 57.80 -5.93
C PRO A 1007 -58.81 57.93 -4.87
N ASN A 1008 -57.60 58.22 -5.38
CA ASN A 1008 -56.35 58.51 -4.69
C ASN A 1008 -56.49 59.18 -3.31
N TYR A 1009 -55.92 58.54 -2.28
CA TYR A 1009 -55.12 59.21 -1.26
C TYR A 1009 -53.97 58.28 -0.87
N GLU A 1010 -52.76 58.83 -0.89
CA GLU A 1010 -51.54 58.18 -0.42
C GLU A 1010 -51.68 57.76 1.04
N ASP A 1011 -51.21 56.57 1.40
CA ASP A 1011 -50.51 56.29 2.65
C ASP A 1011 -49.96 54.85 2.66
N ARG A 1012 -48.79 54.55 3.21
CA ARG A 1012 -47.52 55.27 3.27
C ARG A 1012 -46.51 54.17 3.59
N LEU A 1013 -45.43 54.12 2.81
CA LEU A 1013 -44.19 53.50 3.22
C LEU A 1013 -43.83 54.02 4.62
N ILE A 1014 -43.31 53.14 5.48
CA ILE A 1014 -42.69 53.55 6.75
C ILE A 1014 -41.73 54.71 6.42
N ASP A 1015 -42.06 55.88 6.91
CA ASP A 1015 -41.40 57.11 6.57
C ASP A 1015 -39.97 57.05 7.11
N MET A 1016 -38.99 56.99 6.20
CA MET A 1016 -37.56 57.05 6.50
C MET A 1016 -37.23 58.28 7.38
N TYR A 1017 -38.05 59.33 7.32
CA TYR A 1017 -37.98 60.47 8.23
C TYR A 1017 -38.38 60.11 9.66
N PHE A 1018 -39.49 59.39 9.88
CA PHE A 1018 -39.88 58.91 11.21
C PHE A 1018 -38.86 57.93 11.81
N PHE A 1019 -38.27 57.05 10.98
CA PHE A 1019 -37.17 56.20 11.45
C PHE A 1019 -35.94 57.02 11.86
N ARG A 1020 -35.51 58.01 11.05
CA ARG A 1020 -34.40 58.90 11.42
C ARG A 1020 -34.69 59.71 12.68
N VAL A 1021 -35.90 60.25 12.83
CA VAL A 1021 -36.31 61.02 14.01
C VAL A 1021 -36.35 60.13 15.24
N SER A 1022 -36.97 58.94 15.17
CA SER A 1022 -37.02 58.01 16.30
C SER A 1022 -35.64 57.46 16.68
N PHE A 1023 -34.76 57.22 15.70
CA PHE A 1023 -33.38 56.84 15.94
C PHE A 1023 -32.59 57.97 16.64
N VAL A 1024 -32.70 59.22 16.15
CA VAL A 1024 -32.04 60.38 16.77
C VAL A 1024 -32.56 60.62 18.18
N VAL A 1025 -33.87 60.54 18.41
CA VAL A 1025 -34.48 60.70 19.74
C VAL A 1025 -34.01 59.60 20.69
N SER A 1026 -33.99 58.34 20.25
CA SER A 1026 -33.53 57.21 21.06
C SER A 1026 -32.05 57.32 21.39
N TYR A 1027 -31.22 57.70 20.43
CA TYR A 1027 -29.78 57.92 20.61
C TYR A 1027 -29.51 59.09 21.58
N THR A 1028 -30.27 60.18 21.45
CA THR A 1028 -30.15 61.34 22.35
C THR A 1028 -30.60 60.99 23.79
N LEU A 1029 -31.68 60.23 23.94
CA LEU A 1029 -32.15 59.72 25.23
C LEU A 1029 -31.12 58.79 25.88
N ALA A 1030 -30.49 57.90 25.09
CA ALA A 1030 -29.45 57.02 25.60
C ALA A 1030 -28.21 57.80 26.08
N LEU A 1031 -27.79 58.84 25.35
CA LEU A 1031 -26.71 59.73 25.77
C LEU A 1031 -27.05 60.50 27.04
N LEU A 1032 -28.27 61.04 27.13
CA LEU A 1032 -28.73 61.77 28.33
C LEU A 1032 -28.89 60.85 29.54
N ALA A 1033 -29.39 59.63 29.35
CA ALA A 1033 -29.49 58.62 30.40
C ALA A 1033 -28.09 58.21 30.90
N THR A 1034 -27.14 58.03 29.99
CA THR A 1034 -25.74 57.74 30.34
C THR A 1034 -25.12 58.90 31.11
N ALA A 1035 -25.30 60.14 30.65
CA ALA A 1035 -24.84 61.34 31.37
C ALA A 1035 -25.50 61.48 32.75
N ALA A 1036 -26.79 61.18 32.88
CA ALA A 1036 -27.50 61.19 34.15
C ALA A 1036 -26.98 60.10 35.12
N VAL A 1037 -26.72 58.88 34.63
CA VAL A 1037 -26.12 57.80 35.42
C VAL A 1037 -24.72 58.18 35.91
N LEU A 1038 -23.90 58.80 35.04
CA LEU A 1038 -22.57 59.30 35.40
C LEU A 1038 -22.62 60.52 36.34
N TYR A 1039 -23.71 61.30 36.34
CA TYR A 1039 -23.90 62.43 37.25
C TYR A 1039 -24.39 61.99 38.64
N ILE A 1040 -25.34 61.05 38.69
CA ILE A 1040 -26.00 60.60 39.93
C ILE A 1040 -25.12 59.61 40.70
N ASN A 1041 -24.40 58.72 40.02
CA ASN A 1041 -23.64 57.65 40.66
C ASN A 1041 -22.13 57.89 40.53
N SER A 1042 -21.52 58.33 41.63
CA SER A 1042 -20.09 58.63 41.70
C SER A 1042 -19.19 57.42 41.44
N TYR A 1043 -19.68 56.19 41.67
CA TYR A 1043 -18.94 54.96 41.37
C TYR A 1043 -18.81 54.75 39.86
N TRP A 1044 -19.91 54.81 39.11
CA TRP A 1044 -19.88 54.66 37.64
C TRP A 1044 -19.13 55.79 36.95
N ARG A 1045 -19.14 56.99 37.53
CA ARG A 1045 -18.31 58.11 37.07
C ARG A 1045 -16.81 57.79 37.18
N GLN A 1046 -16.37 57.23 38.31
CA GLN A 1046 -14.96 56.85 38.50
C GLN A 1046 -14.54 55.72 37.57
N VAL A 1047 -15.38 54.70 37.39
CA VAL A 1047 -15.11 53.58 36.47
C VAL A 1047 -15.03 54.07 35.02
N TRP A 1048 -15.92 54.96 34.60
CA TRP A 1048 -15.91 55.51 33.24
C TRP A 1048 -14.68 56.39 32.98
N PHE A 1049 -14.29 57.25 33.93
CA PHE A 1049 -13.05 58.04 33.79
C PHE A 1049 -11.81 57.14 33.78
N TYR A 1050 -11.76 56.08 34.60
CA TYR A 1050 -10.68 55.10 34.56
C TYR A 1050 -10.61 54.37 33.21
N TYR A 1051 -11.75 54.00 32.63
CA TYR A 1051 -11.78 53.36 31.31
C TYR A 1051 -11.33 54.30 30.19
N ILE A 1052 -11.79 55.56 30.20
CA ILE A 1052 -11.33 56.58 29.24
C ILE A 1052 -9.85 56.89 29.44
N GLU A 1053 -9.36 56.96 30.67
CA GLU A 1053 -7.94 57.14 30.99
C GLU A 1053 -7.13 55.96 30.43
N LEU A 1054 -7.53 54.71 30.65
CA LEU A 1054 -6.90 53.51 30.10
C LEU A 1054 -6.86 53.52 28.56
N VAL A 1055 -7.96 53.88 27.90
CA VAL A 1055 -8.04 53.96 26.43
C VAL A 1055 -7.18 55.11 25.90
N SER A 1056 -7.20 56.27 26.55
CA SER A 1056 -6.39 57.43 26.16
C SER A 1056 -4.89 57.20 26.39
N SER A 1057 -4.51 56.51 27.46
CA SER A 1057 -3.13 56.07 27.70
C SER A 1057 -2.70 55.06 26.65
N ASN A 1058 -3.52 54.07 26.30
CA ASN A 1058 -3.19 53.11 25.23
C ASN A 1058 -3.06 53.79 23.85
N CYS A 1059 -3.91 54.76 23.53
CA CYS A 1059 -3.78 55.54 22.29
C CYS A 1059 -2.56 56.49 22.32
N TYR A 1060 -2.23 57.08 23.48
CA TYR A 1060 -1.04 57.90 23.66
C TYR A 1060 0.25 57.08 23.52
N TYR A 1061 0.34 55.90 24.15
CA TYR A 1061 1.48 54.99 23.99
C TYR A 1061 1.57 54.45 22.55
N PHE A 1062 0.44 54.14 21.90
CA PHE A 1062 0.44 53.75 20.49
C PHE A 1062 0.96 54.87 19.56
N ILE A 1063 0.66 56.13 19.84
CA ILE A 1063 1.16 57.27 19.05
C ILE A 1063 2.62 57.60 19.39
N VAL A 1064 3.01 57.57 20.67
CA VAL A 1064 4.37 57.88 21.13
C VAL A 1064 5.36 56.78 20.71
N ASP A 1065 5.01 55.50 20.81
CA ASP A 1065 5.87 54.38 20.36
C ASP A 1065 6.06 54.39 18.83
N ASN A 1066 5.09 54.89 18.08
CA ASN A 1066 5.18 55.00 16.62
C ASN A 1066 5.73 56.34 16.12
N PHE A 1067 5.89 57.36 16.99
CA PHE A 1067 6.41 58.68 16.58
C PHE A 1067 7.91 58.64 16.25
N CYS A 1068 8.69 57.73 16.85
CA CYS A 1068 10.10 57.53 16.52
C CYS A 1068 10.32 56.77 15.19
N ARG A 1069 9.31 56.09 14.63
CA ARG A 1069 9.42 55.40 13.34
C ARG A 1069 9.07 56.26 12.12
N PHE A 1070 8.49 57.44 12.31
CA PHE A 1070 8.14 58.37 11.21
C PHE A 1070 9.09 59.57 11.01
N CYS A 1071 10.16 59.70 11.82
CA CYS A 1071 11.09 60.86 11.73
C CYS A 1071 12.59 60.55 11.62
N ASN A 1072 13.01 59.37 11.16
CA ASN A 1072 14.42 59.14 10.78
C ASN A 1072 14.57 58.68 9.33
N ALA A 1073 14.40 59.63 8.41
CA ALA A 1073 15.08 59.66 7.14
C ALA A 1073 15.96 60.92 7.10
N ARG A 1074 17.20 60.82 7.61
CA ARG A 1074 18.39 61.53 7.10
C ARG A 1074 19.66 61.19 7.91
N ASN A 1075 20.60 60.58 7.19
CA ASN A 1075 22.05 60.55 7.34
C ASN A 1075 22.71 59.69 8.45
N ILE A 1076 23.55 58.79 7.91
CA ILE A 1076 24.52 57.83 8.47
C ILE A 1076 23.94 56.46 8.80
#